data_AF-N1ZXD7-F1
#
_entry.id   AF-N1ZXD7-F1
#
_cell.length_a   1.000
_cell.length_b   1.000
_cell.length_c   1.000
_cell.angle_alpha   90.00
_cell.angle_beta   90.00
_cell.angle_gamma   90.00
#
_symmetry.space_group_name_H-M   'P 1'
#
loop_
_entity.id
_entity.type
_entity.pdbx_description
1 polymer ?
#
loop_
_entity_poly.entity_id
_entity_poly.type
_entity_poly.pdbx_seq_one_letter_code
_entity_poly.pdbx_strand_id
1 'polypeptide(L)'
;MCEICNPQDSGEADEEPETGIIKQEQCSCLTLCTEGQTNPDCLVCGAEDAGLSDCKGKAEKEDTKQPEDTGICKHHQEHDDACGYQPESEDSEGSPCTYECRICPIEDLIAALPDKVTEDNADEVRAQLDEILDLFTALDEDEQGQIDLSRVTKLQGALDNANAPVQAAEEINISQNPQNTLTEEAGGCPGHTFTGTAQGAMIYVESGVHDVTFANLNITAAARVGVAPGATMNLTIRERNTISAGGNYAGIYVPKDATLVITNGSTGTLEVSSPADAGIGGAWTAPDNTNGDVDCGTVVINGGTITAAGGGSNSVSAGIGGSGGDDTPGNGGTVIINGGTVTATGGSESAGYYGGAGIGGSSNGESGNGGTLTINGGHVTLTAGAHDPQYPAYGFGRGSCNPNTSAGTCELTLADASYLDSSTTLDPKGKYTINGDPTADMIVVPELVYTGEALDTSGIKIDDNKTGTGTYFGQTFTVNASAEGWELQPLGEVKEGGEYTAVFKKDNKEISKTFTVAQSGTQFVGDGTVKTYKDGTECSDFTADDTITVKATPTATGQAPAKAAARLKGDPTAGQMVVFVGDTQVSAPADVGEDGAYTMTVSAADVLAAAGGPGTGITLTAKFVGNNNMADAAGTVPVNISAVAKVVNGSTTTYVGALANAFIEGNDGAIITLLSEVDLGANYISIDNTFTLDLNGQTVKATGYDAFNISGGSLTIQDSGTGGKIESSNITIEVKSGTLSIKSGTVSGFYGVGIYGGTVNISGGVISGEEMGLWVRNSGKAVLSGGTLIGKSAVSINADASVTLKNLLAEGYAYHRNNLPVTKAEGWVDSSNTWGGKYRLIQKPC
;
A
#
# COMPACT_ATOMS: atom_id res chain seq x y z
N MET A 1 27.81 -16.01 -15.86
CA MET A 1 28.56 -15.03 -16.68
C MET A 1 29.49 -14.29 -15.74
N CYS A 2 30.79 -14.36 -16.01
CA CYS A 2 31.88 -13.69 -15.32
C CYS A 2 31.78 -12.17 -15.52
N GLU A 3 32.18 -11.36 -14.54
CA GLU A 3 32.62 -10.00 -14.77
C GLU A 3 34.15 -9.94 -14.62
N ILE A 4 34.81 -10.02 -15.77
CA ILE A 4 35.82 -9.08 -16.30
C ILE A 4 36.88 -9.87 -17.08
N CYS A 5 36.74 -9.84 -18.40
CA CYS A 5 37.81 -10.15 -19.35
C CYS A 5 38.28 -8.85 -20.01
N ASN A 6 39.57 -8.54 -19.85
CA ASN A 6 40.50 -7.98 -20.85
C ASN A 6 40.33 -6.52 -21.35
N PRO A 7 41.35 -5.89 -21.97
CA PRO A 7 42.61 -5.34 -21.42
C PRO A 7 42.82 -3.85 -21.82
N GLN A 8 43.96 -3.25 -21.44
CA GLN A 8 44.76 -2.16 -22.08
C GLN A 8 45.40 -1.30 -20.97
N ASP A 9 46.70 -1.43 -20.71
CA ASP A 9 47.84 -0.76 -21.37
C ASP A 9 48.11 0.67 -20.85
N SER A 10 49.40 0.97 -20.65
CA SER A 10 50.06 2.19 -20.13
C SER A 10 49.88 2.48 -18.63
N GLY A 11 50.91 2.63 -17.80
CA GLY A 11 52.36 2.72 -18.02
C GLY A 11 52.95 3.61 -16.91
N GLU A 12 54.04 3.12 -16.29
CA GLU A 12 55.11 3.87 -15.60
C GLU A 12 54.73 4.72 -14.35
N ALA A 13 55.47 4.77 -13.25
CA ALA A 13 56.85 4.40 -12.99
C ALA A 13 57.13 4.27 -11.47
N ASP A 14 58.30 3.68 -11.21
CA ASP A 14 59.26 4.01 -10.15
C ASP A 14 59.46 3.06 -8.93
N GLU A 15 60.56 2.31 -9.09
CA GLU A 15 61.67 2.05 -8.16
C GLU A 15 61.59 0.86 -7.16
N GLU A 16 62.27 -0.22 -7.55
CA GLU A 16 62.87 -1.30 -6.73
C GLU A 16 64.41 -1.19 -6.86
N PRO A 17 65.27 -1.64 -5.92
CA PRO A 17 65.50 -3.07 -5.65
C PRO A 17 65.88 -3.36 -4.16
N GLU A 18 65.94 -4.57 -3.60
CA GLU A 18 66.77 -5.72 -3.95
C GLU A 18 66.22 -6.99 -3.26
N THR A 19 65.84 -7.99 -4.04
CA THR A 19 66.41 -9.35 -4.09
C THR A 19 65.55 -10.16 -5.05
N GLY A 20 66.05 -10.30 -6.27
CA GLY A 20 65.23 -10.65 -7.43
C GLY A 20 65.07 -12.14 -7.75
N ILE A 21 64.13 -12.35 -8.68
CA ILE A 21 64.14 -13.28 -9.83
C ILE A 21 63.70 -14.73 -9.44
N ILE A 22 62.52 -15.28 -9.83
CA ILE A 22 61.52 -15.03 -10.90
C ILE A 22 60.11 -15.49 -10.43
N LYS A 23 59.04 -14.77 -10.81
CA LYS A 23 57.63 -15.21 -10.69
C LYS A 23 57.33 -16.35 -11.68
N GLN A 24 56.70 -17.44 -11.22
CA GLN A 24 55.87 -18.26 -12.10
C GLN A 24 54.49 -18.51 -11.48
N GLU A 25 53.54 -18.07 -12.29
CA GLU A 25 52.08 -18.07 -12.21
C GLU A 25 51.44 -19.28 -11.54
N GLN A 26 50.51 -18.99 -10.62
CA GLN A 26 49.62 -19.95 -9.99
C GLN A 26 48.54 -20.37 -11.01
N CYS A 27 48.65 -21.58 -11.58
CA CYS A 27 47.53 -22.24 -12.22
C CYS A 27 46.50 -22.63 -11.13
N SER A 28 45.45 -21.83 -10.97
CA SER A 28 44.26 -22.28 -10.23
C SER A 28 43.43 -23.15 -11.17
N CYS A 29 43.59 -24.46 -11.06
CA CYS A 29 42.80 -25.40 -11.82
C CYS A 29 41.39 -25.43 -11.18
N LEU A 30 40.37 -24.92 -11.87
CA LEU A 30 38.98 -25.09 -11.43
C LEU A 30 38.52 -26.55 -11.51
N THR A 31 39.26 -27.39 -12.26
CA THR A 31 39.04 -28.83 -12.37
C THR A 31 40.31 -29.56 -11.92
N LEU A 32 40.19 -30.52 -10.99
CA LEU A 32 41.33 -31.29 -10.45
C LEU A 32 42.01 -32.13 -11.54
N CYS A 33 43.34 -32.15 -11.55
CA CYS A 33 44.10 -33.08 -12.40
C CYS A 33 43.93 -34.50 -11.84
N THR A 34 43.56 -35.47 -12.69
CA THR A 34 43.48 -36.89 -12.35
C THR A 34 44.50 -37.67 -13.17
N GLU A 35 45.04 -38.75 -12.60
CA GLU A 35 46.18 -39.48 -13.15
C GLU A 35 45.85 -40.03 -14.56
N GLY A 36 46.65 -39.64 -15.57
CA GLY A 36 46.50 -40.09 -16.96
C GLY A 36 45.72 -39.17 -17.91
N GLN A 37 45.28 -37.97 -17.49
CA GLN A 37 44.64 -36.98 -18.39
C GLN A 37 45.38 -35.65 -18.48
N THR A 38 45.41 -35.04 -19.67
CA THR A 38 45.97 -33.71 -19.92
C THR A 38 44.92 -32.62 -19.70
N ASN A 39 45.14 -31.72 -18.74
CA ASN A 39 44.26 -30.57 -18.48
C ASN A 39 44.74 -29.32 -19.24
N PRO A 40 43.96 -28.77 -20.18
CA PRO A 40 44.37 -27.63 -21.00
C PRO A 40 44.55 -26.31 -20.24
N ASP A 41 44.01 -26.18 -19.01
CA ASP A 41 44.11 -24.97 -18.18
C ASP A 41 45.25 -25.03 -17.14
N CYS A 42 46.05 -26.10 -17.13
CA CYS A 42 47.21 -26.24 -16.26
C CYS A 42 48.33 -26.98 -16.97
N LEU A 43 49.40 -26.26 -17.32
CA LEU A 43 50.56 -26.79 -18.06
C LEU A 43 51.36 -27.86 -17.30
N VAL A 44 51.06 -28.12 -16.02
CA VAL A 44 51.82 -29.06 -15.17
C VAL A 44 51.24 -30.48 -15.21
N CYS A 45 49.93 -30.66 -15.41
CA CYS A 45 49.36 -32.00 -15.47
C CYS A 45 49.38 -32.57 -16.90
N GLY A 46 50.40 -33.39 -17.15
CA GLY A 46 50.64 -34.06 -18.42
C GLY A 46 52.12 -34.27 -18.80
N ALA A 47 53.07 -33.79 -18.00
CA ALA A 47 54.49 -34.08 -18.19
C ALA A 47 54.89 -35.32 -17.36
N GLU A 48 55.46 -36.32 -18.02
CA GLU A 48 56.08 -37.48 -17.35
C GLU A 48 57.15 -36.94 -16.38
N ASP A 49 57.00 -37.25 -15.08
CA ASP A 49 57.86 -36.88 -13.93
C ASP A 49 57.53 -35.62 -13.10
N ALA A 50 56.32 -35.04 -13.15
CA ALA A 50 55.91 -33.98 -12.21
C ALA A 50 55.18 -34.51 -10.96
N GLY A 51 55.69 -34.22 -9.74
CA GLY A 51 55.10 -34.65 -8.46
C GLY A 51 53.98 -33.74 -7.97
N LEU A 52 52.83 -34.32 -7.58
CA LEU A 52 51.59 -33.64 -7.14
C LEU A 52 51.69 -32.84 -5.81
N SER A 53 52.86 -32.73 -5.20
CA SER A 53 53.04 -32.12 -3.87
C SER A 53 52.98 -30.59 -3.83
N ASP A 54 52.86 -29.92 -4.98
CA ASP A 54 52.91 -28.45 -5.08
C ASP A 54 51.52 -27.76 -5.17
N CYS A 55 50.42 -28.53 -5.14
CA CYS A 55 49.05 -27.97 -5.05
C CYS A 55 48.63 -27.74 -3.59
N LYS A 56 48.49 -26.48 -3.15
CA LYS A 56 47.99 -26.13 -1.80
C LYS A 56 46.63 -25.41 -1.86
N GLY A 57 45.55 -26.18 -1.72
CA GLY A 57 44.20 -25.69 -1.44
C GLY A 57 43.73 -26.12 -0.04
N LYS A 58 42.99 -25.24 0.64
CA LYS A 58 42.54 -25.36 2.04
C LYS A 58 41.17 -26.04 2.07
N ALA A 59 41.04 -27.17 2.78
CA ALA A 59 39.76 -27.88 2.92
C ALA A 59 38.82 -27.13 3.88
N GLU A 60 37.63 -26.78 3.39
CA GLU A 60 36.47 -26.45 4.23
C GLU A 60 35.57 -27.67 4.39
N LYS A 61 34.82 -27.63 5.48
CA LYS A 61 34.05 -28.70 6.12
C LYS A 61 33.13 -29.46 5.15
N GLU A 62 33.21 -30.78 5.28
CA GLU A 62 32.30 -31.73 4.67
C GLU A 62 30.92 -31.62 5.34
N ASP A 63 29.93 -31.25 4.54
CA ASP A 63 28.50 -31.33 4.83
C ASP A 63 28.11 -32.81 4.69
N THR A 64 27.85 -33.46 5.81
CA THR A 64 27.38 -34.85 5.90
C THR A 64 25.92 -34.92 5.48
N LYS A 65 25.66 -34.86 4.17
CA LYS A 65 24.39 -35.30 3.62
C LYS A 65 24.48 -36.76 3.17
N GLN A 66 24.01 -37.59 4.09
CA GLN A 66 23.35 -38.88 3.88
C GLN A 66 24.20 -39.96 3.18
N PRO A 67 24.67 -40.99 3.91
CA PRO A 67 25.29 -42.13 3.28
C PRO A 67 24.22 -42.88 2.48
N GLU A 68 24.61 -43.27 1.29
CA GLU A 68 24.03 -44.38 0.55
C GLU A 68 23.99 -45.57 1.52
N ASP A 69 22.85 -46.26 1.60
CA ASP A 69 22.52 -47.28 2.61
C ASP A 69 23.50 -48.46 2.57
N THR A 70 24.66 -48.31 3.19
CA THR A 70 25.72 -49.32 3.32
C THR A 70 25.63 -50.06 4.67
N GLY A 71 24.73 -49.66 5.56
CA GLY A 71 24.64 -50.21 6.93
C GLY A 71 25.86 -49.85 7.82
N ILE A 72 26.66 -48.87 7.40
CA ILE A 72 27.94 -48.46 8.02
C ILE A 72 27.67 -47.26 8.94
N CYS A 73 27.99 -47.39 10.23
CA CYS A 73 27.88 -46.30 11.21
C CYS A 73 29.18 -45.50 11.33
N LYS A 74 29.16 -44.33 11.99
CA LYS A 74 30.36 -43.50 12.17
C LYS A 74 31.52 -44.19 12.92
N HIS A 75 31.27 -45.31 13.61
CA HIS A 75 32.27 -46.13 14.32
C HIS A 75 32.79 -47.31 13.50
N HIS A 76 32.21 -47.57 12.34
CA HIS A 76 32.65 -48.61 11.42
C HIS A 76 32.59 -47.99 10.04
N GLN A 77 33.65 -47.30 9.61
CA GLN A 77 33.63 -46.38 8.46
C GLN A 77 34.00 -47.06 7.12
N GLU A 78 34.53 -48.28 7.15
CA GLU A 78 34.95 -49.02 5.95
C GLU A 78 34.69 -50.52 6.13
N HIS A 79 34.36 -51.21 5.04
CA HIS A 79 34.27 -52.66 5.04
C HIS A 79 35.68 -53.27 5.00
N ASP A 80 36.06 -53.97 6.07
CA ASP A 80 37.28 -54.75 6.15
C ASP A 80 37.00 -56.26 6.13
N ASP A 81 38.05 -57.07 6.08
CA ASP A 81 37.96 -58.54 6.05
C ASP A 81 37.29 -59.13 7.32
N ALA A 82 37.02 -58.31 8.36
CA ALA A 82 36.45 -58.72 9.64
C ALA A 82 34.93 -58.46 9.74
N CYS A 83 34.35 -57.60 8.90
CA CYS A 83 32.94 -57.20 8.99
C CYS A 83 31.95 -58.11 8.24
N GLY A 84 32.45 -59.12 7.52
CA GLY A 84 31.63 -60.11 6.80
C GLY A 84 31.04 -59.61 5.47
N TYR A 85 31.29 -58.36 5.10
CA TYR A 85 30.88 -57.80 3.82
C TYR A 85 31.67 -58.41 2.66
N GLN A 86 30.97 -58.86 1.63
CA GLN A 86 31.57 -59.22 0.35
C GLN A 86 30.92 -58.42 -0.76
N PRO A 87 31.70 -57.66 -1.56
CA PRO A 87 31.15 -56.94 -2.70
C PRO A 87 30.65 -57.90 -3.77
N GLU A 88 29.60 -57.51 -4.47
CA GLU A 88 29.05 -58.24 -5.61
C GLU A 88 30.08 -58.33 -6.75
N SER A 89 30.18 -59.49 -7.41
CA SER A 89 31.09 -59.73 -8.53
C SER A 89 30.40 -60.59 -9.61
N GLU A 90 31.02 -60.75 -10.78
CA GLU A 90 30.43 -61.50 -11.91
C GLU A 90 30.04 -62.96 -11.57
N ASP A 91 30.58 -63.53 -10.47
CA ASP A 91 30.35 -64.90 -10.01
C ASP A 91 29.63 -65.03 -8.64
N SER A 92 29.22 -63.92 -7.99
CA SER A 92 28.54 -63.94 -6.67
C SER A 92 27.73 -62.66 -6.39
N GLU A 93 26.51 -62.80 -5.85
CA GLU A 93 25.60 -61.70 -5.47
C GLU A 93 26.12 -60.80 -4.32
N GLY A 94 27.29 -61.10 -3.76
CA GLY A 94 27.83 -60.41 -2.59
C GLY A 94 27.11 -60.80 -1.28
N SER A 95 27.57 -60.26 -0.16
CA SER A 95 26.94 -60.46 1.16
C SER A 95 27.05 -59.18 1.98
N PRO A 96 25.97 -58.75 2.67
CA PRO A 96 25.97 -57.50 3.41
C PRO A 96 26.87 -57.59 4.64
N CYS A 97 27.24 -56.43 5.17
CA CYS A 97 28.00 -56.32 6.40
C CYS A 97 27.20 -56.91 7.58
N THR A 98 27.86 -57.76 8.36
CA THR A 98 27.27 -58.37 9.58
C THR A 98 27.83 -57.74 10.86
N TYR A 99 28.59 -56.64 10.74
CA TYR A 99 29.15 -55.93 11.90
C TYR A 99 28.04 -55.22 12.68
N GLU A 100 27.79 -55.67 13.91
CA GLU A 100 26.91 -54.98 14.85
C GLU A 100 27.73 -54.04 15.73
N CYS A 101 27.57 -52.73 15.52
CA CYS A 101 28.23 -51.73 16.34
C CYS A 101 27.65 -51.71 17.76
N ARG A 102 28.50 -51.92 18.76
CA ARG A 102 28.11 -51.90 20.18
C ARG A 102 28.03 -50.48 20.76
N ILE A 103 28.55 -49.47 20.05
CA ILE A 103 28.59 -48.06 20.45
C ILE A 103 27.29 -47.33 20.07
N CYS A 104 26.76 -47.54 18.86
CA CYS A 104 25.57 -46.84 18.36
C CYS A 104 24.33 -46.98 19.26
N PRO A 105 23.98 -48.18 19.78
CA PRO A 105 22.85 -48.32 20.69
C PRO A 105 22.99 -47.47 21.95
N ILE A 106 24.23 -47.28 22.45
CA ILE A 106 24.50 -46.47 23.64
C ILE A 106 24.33 -44.97 23.31
N GLU A 107 24.81 -44.52 22.16
CA GLU A 107 24.61 -43.13 21.73
C GLU A 107 23.14 -42.78 21.48
N ASP A 108 22.36 -43.70 20.91
CA ASP A 108 20.93 -43.54 20.71
C ASP A 108 20.19 -43.42 22.05
N LEU A 109 20.58 -44.24 23.04
CA LEU A 109 20.06 -44.13 24.42
C LEU A 109 20.44 -42.79 25.06
N ILE A 110 21.69 -42.32 24.89
CA ILE A 110 22.14 -41.01 25.38
C ILE A 110 21.38 -39.86 24.69
N ALA A 111 21.09 -39.99 23.41
CA ALA A 111 20.31 -39.00 22.65
C ALA A 111 18.85 -38.95 23.11
N ALA A 112 18.28 -40.09 23.50
CA ALA A 112 16.91 -40.23 24.00
C ALA A 112 16.71 -39.77 25.46
N LEU A 113 17.78 -39.58 26.23
CA LEU A 113 17.69 -39.03 27.59
C LEU A 113 16.99 -37.66 27.58
N PRO A 114 16.20 -37.30 28.61
CA PRO A 114 15.57 -35.99 28.69
C PRO A 114 16.59 -34.87 28.99
N ASP A 115 16.18 -33.62 28.78
CA ASP A 115 17.05 -32.44 29.02
C ASP A 115 17.27 -32.13 30.51
N LYS A 116 16.35 -32.56 31.38
CA LYS A 116 16.38 -32.31 32.83
C LYS A 116 15.73 -33.45 33.63
N VAL A 117 16.17 -33.59 34.88
CA VAL A 117 15.54 -34.46 35.89
C VAL A 117 14.46 -33.67 36.63
N THR A 118 13.28 -34.27 36.81
CA THR A 118 12.14 -33.78 37.59
C THR A 118 11.69 -34.88 38.56
N GLU A 119 10.87 -34.56 39.56
CA GLU A 119 10.37 -35.56 40.50
C GLU A 119 9.64 -36.73 39.80
N ASP A 120 8.83 -36.43 38.77
CA ASP A 120 8.03 -37.45 38.06
C ASP A 120 8.84 -38.36 37.12
N ASN A 121 10.03 -37.95 36.67
CA ASN A 121 10.83 -38.70 35.71
C ASN A 121 12.11 -39.29 36.32
N ALA A 122 12.42 -38.99 37.58
CA ALA A 122 13.70 -39.34 38.21
C ALA A 122 13.98 -40.86 38.20
N ASP A 123 12.97 -41.69 38.44
CA ASP A 123 13.14 -43.15 38.44
C ASP A 123 13.34 -43.72 37.03
N GLU A 124 12.68 -43.13 36.04
CA GLU A 124 12.82 -43.50 34.63
C GLU A 124 14.19 -43.09 34.10
N VAL A 125 14.63 -41.86 34.39
CA VAL A 125 15.97 -41.39 34.03
C VAL A 125 17.04 -42.23 34.71
N ARG A 126 16.87 -42.60 35.99
CA ARG A 126 17.82 -43.46 36.70
C ARG A 126 17.96 -44.82 36.05
N ALA A 127 16.84 -45.45 35.67
CA ALA A 127 16.86 -46.74 34.97
C ALA A 127 17.56 -46.66 33.59
N GLN A 128 17.33 -45.57 32.84
CA GLN A 128 18.00 -45.34 31.55
C GLN A 128 19.50 -45.11 31.70
N LEU A 129 19.93 -44.37 32.73
CA LEU A 129 21.36 -44.17 33.01
C LEU A 129 22.05 -45.46 33.44
N ASP A 130 21.40 -46.29 34.27
CA ASP A 130 21.91 -47.60 34.67
C ASP A 130 22.08 -48.52 33.45
N GLU A 131 21.10 -48.55 32.54
CA GLU A 131 21.17 -49.32 31.28
C GLU A 131 22.33 -48.84 30.37
N ILE A 132 22.51 -47.53 30.24
CA ILE A 132 23.63 -46.94 29.48
C ILE A 132 24.98 -47.34 30.10
N LEU A 133 25.11 -47.29 31.43
CA LEU A 133 26.34 -47.64 32.15
C LEU A 133 26.64 -49.14 32.07
N ASP A 134 25.63 -50.01 32.15
CA ASP A 134 25.79 -51.45 31.99
C ASP A 134 26.29 -51.81 30.57
N LEU A 135 25.75 -51.17 29.53
CA LEU A 135 26.22 -51.36 28.17
C LEU A 135 27.64 -50.78 27.96
N PHE A 136 27.91 -49.61 28.53
CA PHE A 136 29.22 -48.94 28.44
C PHE A 136 30.33 -49.75 29.11
N THR A 137 30.08 -50.34 30.28
CA THR A 137 31.07 -51.18 30.99
C THR A 137 31.36 -52.50 30.30
N ALA A 138 30.49 -52.94 29.37
CA ALA A 138 30.72 -54.11 28.55
C ALA A 138 31.64 -53.83 27.33
N LEU A 139 31.90 -52.57 27.00
CA LEU A 139 32.83 -52.16 25.93
C LEU A 139 34.29 -52.22 26.39
N ASP A 140 35.23 -52.31 25.44
CA ASP A 140 36.65 -52.17 25.74
C ASP A 140 37.11 -50.71 25.86
N GLU A 141 38.37 -50.48 26.28
CA GLU A 141 38.90 -49.13 26.56
C GLU A 141 38.91 -48.21 25.33
N ASP A 142 39.13 -48.77 24.13
CA ASP A 142 39.19 -48.00 22.87
C ASP A 142 37.77 -47.65 22.37
N GLU A 143 36.80 -48.54 22.57
CA GLU A 143 35.37 -48.29 22.31
C GLU A 143 34.79 -47.25 23.30
N GLN A 144 35.11 -47.35 24.59
CA GLN A 144 34.64 -46.42 25.62
C GLN A 144 35.12 -44.98 25.36
N GLY A 145 36.34 -44.82 24.86
CA GLY A 145 36.92 -43.50 24.54
C GLY A 145 36.21 -42.74 23.40
N GLN A 146 35.32 -43.40 22.65
CA GLN A 146 34.59 -42.81 21.53
C GLN A 146 33.20 -42.25 21.93
N ILE A 147 32.72 -42.54 23.15
CA ILE A 147 31.37 -42.14 23.62
C ILE A 147 31.46 -40.85 24.45
N ASP A 148 30.66 -39.84 24.08
CA ASP A 148 30.51 -38.64 24.90
C ASP A 148 29.50 -38.84 26.04
N LEU A 149 30.02 -39.00 27.26
CA LEU A 149 29.22 -39.12 28.49
C LEU A 149 28.87 -37.78 29.15
N SER A 150 29.08 -36.64 28.49
CA SER A 150 28.81 -35.31 29.07
C SER A 150 27.37 -35.16 29.58
N ARG A 151 26.39 -35.63 28.80
CA ARG A 151 24.96 -35.59 29.15
C ARG A 151 24.61 -36.55 30.29
N VAL A 152 25.15 -37.77 30.25
CA VAL A 152 25.03 -38.78 31.30
C VAL A 152 25.57 -38.24 32.62
N THR A 153 26.78 -37.67 32.62
CA THR A 153 27.44 -37.13 33.81
C THR A 153 26.65 -35.96 34.42
N LYS A 154 26.05 -35.10 33.58
CA LYS A 154 25.22 -33.98 34.02
C LYS A 154 23.91 -34.43 34.68
N LEU A 155 23.22 -35.41 34.09
CA LEU A 155 21.97 -35.96 34.63
C LEU A 155 22.23 -36.83 35.88
N GLN A 156 23.31 -37.61 35.87
CA GLN A 156 23.78 -38.37 37.03
C GLN A 156 24.10 -37.41 38.19
N GLY A 157 24.79 -36.31 37.94
CA GLY A 157 25.03 -35.28 38.97
C GLY A 157 23.74 -34.65 39.51
N ALA A 158 22.70 -34.48 38.68
CA ALA A 158 21.40 -34.01 39.13
C ALA A 158 20.65 -35.06 39.99
N LEU A 159 20.75 -36.34 39.61
CA LEU A 159 20.18 -37.48 40.36
C LEU A 159 20.93 -37.73 41.68
N ASP A 160 22.26 -37.64 41.68
CA ASP A 160 23.10 -37.80 42.85
C ASP A 160 22.89 -36.64 43.84
N ASN A 161 22.66 -35.42 43.36
CA ASN A 161 22.23 -34.31 44.21
C ASN A 161 20.83 -34.54 44.81
N ALA A 162 19.93 -35.20 44.08
CA ALA A 162 18.61 -35.57 44.58
C ALA A 162 18.63 -36.75 45.57
N ASN A 163 19.61 -37.65 45.45
CA ASN A 163 19.75 -38.88 46.25
C ASN A 163 20.86 -38.84 47.31
N ALA A 164 21.65 -37.76 47.38
CA ALA A 164 22.60 -37.56 48.46
C ALA A 164 21.84 -37.71 49.80
N PRO A 165 22.40 -38.41 50.81
CA PRO A 165 21.75 -38.52 52.10
C PRO A 165 21.60 -37.11 52.70
N VAL A 166 20.43 -36.52 52.50
CA VAL A 166 20.04 -35.24 53.09
C VAL A 166 20.06 -35.46 54.60
N GLN A 167 21.02 -34.85 55.30
CA GLN A 167 20.82 -34.59 56.71
C GLN A 167 19.49 -33.84 56.83
N ALA A 168 18.54 -34.41 57.58
CA ALA A 168 17.23 -33.80 57.75
C ALA A 168 17.41 -32.33 58.13
N ALA A 169 16.74 -31.43 57.40
CA ALA A 169 16.78 -30.00 57.66
C ALA A 169 16.59 -29.74 59.15
N GLU A 170 17.52 -28.99 59.74
CA GLU A 170 17.51 -28.74 61.17
C GLU A 170 16.23 -27.96 61.52
N GLU A 171 15.40 -28.51 62.43
CA GLU A 171 14.24 -27.79 62.95
C GLU A 171 14.67 -26.95 64.16
N ILE A 172 14.57 -25.63 64.00
CA ILE A 172 14.98 -24.62 64.99
C ILE A 172 13.73 -23.94 65.53
N ASN A 173 13.41 -24.21 66.80
CA ASN A 173 12.33 -23.51 67.48
C ASN A 173 12.85 -22.17 68.06
N ILE A 174 12.34 -21.05 67.56
CA ILE A 174 12.83 -19.71 67.94
C ILE A 174 12.56 -19.33 69.40
N SER A 175 11.62 -20.02 70.08
CA SER A 175 11.40 -19.80 71.52
C SER A 175 12.54 -20.34 72.39
N GLN A 176 13.32 -21.27 71.85
CA GLN A 176 14.47 -21.88 72.51
C GLN A 176 15.79 -21.32 71.98
N ASN A 177 15.88 -21.14 70.66
CA ASN A 177 17.06 -20.64 69.96
C ASN A 177 16.70 -19.37 69.18
N PRO A 178 16.67 -18.20 69.84
CA PRO A 178 16.19 -16.96 69.23
C PRO A 178 17.24 -16.22 68.40
N GLN A 179 18.49 -16.68 68.30
CA GLN A 179 19.58 -16.00 67.58
C GLN A 179 20.23 -16.98 66.61
N ASN A 180 19.94 -16.83 65.32
CA ASN A 180 20.42 -17.73 64.27
C ASN A 180 21.04 -16.91 63.14
N THR A 181 22.36 -17.08 62.96
CA THR A 181 23.10 -16.55 61.82
C THR A 181 23.54 -17.75 60.98
N LEU A 182 23.18 -17.73 59.71
CA LEU A 182 23.49 -18.78 58.74
C LEU A 182 24.66 -18.28 57.88
N THR A 183 25.72 -19.07 57.83
CA THR A 183 26.95 -18.79 57.07
C THR A 183 27.22 -19.89 56.07
N GLU A 184 27.90 -19.58 54.98
CA GLU A 184 28.25 -20.56 53.95
C GLU A 184 28.99 -21.78 54.53
N GLU A 185 28.48 -22.99 54.23
CA GLU A 185 29.07 -24.26 54.66
C GLU A 185 29.74 -25.02 53.51
N ALA A 186 30.88 -25.65 53.79
CA ALA A 186 31.56 -26.51 52.81
C ALA A 186 30.74 -27.77 52.54
N GLY A 187 30.07 -27.83 51.37
CA GLY A 187 29.23 -28.97 50.96
C GLY A 187 27.77 -28.62 50.64
N GLY A 188 27.37 -27.34 50.74
CA GLY A 188 25.99 -26.89 50.49
C GLY A 188 25.14 -26.88 51.76
N CYS A 189 24.06 -26.08 51.77
CA CYS A 189 23.15 -25.94 52.92
C CYS A 189 22.09 -27.06 52.89
N PRO A 190 21.98 -27.93 53.93
CA PRO A 190 20.95 -28.99 54.00
C PRO A 190 19.53 -28.46 54.26
N GLY A 191 19.40 -27.15 54.50
CA GLY A 191 18.16 -26.45 54.78
C GLY A 191 17.87 -26.28 56.27
N HIS A 192 17.19 -25.20 56.64
CA HIS A 192 16.83 -24.89 58.02
C HIS A 192 15.33 -24.61 58.15
N THR A 193 14.63 -25.29 59.06
CA THR A 193 13.20 -25.07 59.32
C THR A 193 13.02 -24.30 60.63
N PHE A 194 12.48 -23.09 60.56
CA PHE A 194 12.20 -22.26 61.73
C PHE A 194 10.73 -22.36 62.14
N THR A 195 10.49 -22.62 63.42
CA THR A 195 9.15 -22.79 64.01
C THR A 195 8.99 -22.04 65.33
N GLY A 196 7.74 -21.86 65.77
CA GLY A 196 7.41 -21.39 67.12
C GLY A 196 7.15 -19.89 67.23
N THR A 197 6.85 -19.43 68.46
CA THR A 197 6.46 -18.04 68.75
C THR A 197 7.44 -17.38 69.71
N ALA A 198 7.92 -16.18 69.38
CA ALA A 198 8.75 -15.36 70.26
C ALA A 198 8.43 -13.87 70.12
N GLN A 199 8.72 -13.08 71.16
CA GLN A 199 8.59 -11.62 71.09
C GLN A 199 9.64 -11.01 70.16
N GLY A 200 10.86 -11.56 70.15
CA GLY A 200 11.94 -11.17 69.26
C GLY A 200 12.86 -12.36 68.97
N ALA A 201 13.31 -12.46 67.73
CA ALA A 201 14.25 -13.47 67.26
C ALA A 201 15.00 -12.95 66.02
N MET A 202 16.19 -13.49 65.80
CA MET A 202 17.06 -13.20 64.66
C MET A 202 17.22 -14.44 63.80
N ILE A 203 16.99 -14.28 62.50
CA ILE A 203 17.22 -15.28 61.45
C ILE A 203 17.91 -14.55 60.30
N TYR A 204 19.23 -14.68 60.19
CA TYR A 204 20.02 -13.88 59.26
C TYR A 204 20.91 -14.78 58.40
N VAL A 205 20.76 -14.69 57.08
CA VAL A 205 21.69 -15.33 56.14
C VAL A 205 22.81 -14.35 55.87
N GLU A 206 23.97 -14.57 56.47
CA GLU A 206 25.14 -13.68 56.39
C GLU A 206 25.96 -13.90 55.11
N SER A 207 26.00 -15.12 54.59
CA SER A 207 26.74 -15.47 53.36
C SER A 207 26.18 -16.72 52.69
N GLY A 208 26.53 -16.95 51.43
CA GLY A 208 26.15 -18.15 50.69
C GLY A 208 24.68 -18.20 50.26
N VAL A 209 24.23 -19.39 49.86
CA VAL A 209 22.84 -19.69 49.49
C VAL A 209 22.27 -20.68 50.50
N HIS A 210 21.17 -20.30 51.16
CA HIS A 210 20.52 -21.14 52.16
C HIS A 210 19.05 -21.41 51.83
N ASP A 211 18.65 -22.67 51.91
CA ASP A 211 17.24 -23.07 51.91
C ASP A 211 16.67 -22.91 53.32
N VAL A 212 15.60 -22.11 53.43
CA VAL A 212 14.98 -21.78 54.71
C VAL A 212 13.50 -22.11 54.61
N THR A 213 12.95 -22.75 55.64
CA THR A 213 11.50 -23.02 55.74
C THR A 213 10.93 -22.29 56.95
N PHE A 214 9.88 -21.50 56.74
CA PHE A 214 9.07 -20.98 57.84
C PHE A 214 7.82 -21.84 57.98
N ALA A 215 7.63 -22.43 59.16
CA ALA A 215 6.47 -23.26 59.48
C ALA A 215 5.93 -22.87 60.87
N ASN A 216 4.75 -22.25 60.90
CA ASN A 216 4.14 -21.71 62.12
C ASN A 216 5.08 -20.78 62.91
N LEU A 217 5.89 -20.00 62.20
CA LEU A 217 6.86 -19.07 62.75
C LEU A 217 6.21 -17.73 63.04
N ASN A 218 6.23 -17.29 64.29
CA ASN A 218 5.57 -16.07 64.74
C ASN A 218 6.51 -15.20 65.60
N ILE A 219 7.09 -14.16 65.02
CA ILE A 219 7.90 -13.15 65.73
C ILE A 219 7.09 -11.87 65.83
N THR A 220 6.66 -11.50 67.04
CA THR A 220 5.51 -10.58 67.20
C THR A 220 5.87 -9.12 67.47
N ALA A 221 7.14 -8.77 67.72
CA ALA A 221 7.50 -7.38 68.06
C ALA A 221 8.91 -6.93 67.68
N ALA A 222 9.89 -7.83 67.68
CA ALA A 222 11.30 -7.50 67.45
C ALA A 222 11.97 -8.53 66.54
N ALA A 223 11.40 -8.75 65.36
CA ALA A 223 12.03 -9.57 64.32
C ALA A 223 13.28 -8.90 63.75
N ARG A 224 14.34 -9.69 63.61
CA ARG A 224 15.59 -9.36 62.90
C ARG A 224 15.83 -10.45 61.86
N VAL A 225 15.03 -10.42 60.78
CA VAL A 225 15.04 -11.45 59.74
C VAL A 225 15.57 -10.85 58.45
N GLY A 226 16.45 -11.55 57.74
CA GLY A 226 16.89 -11.08 56.42
C GLY A 226 18.12 -11.78 55.86
N VAL A 227 18.66 -11.16 54.83
CA VAL A 227 19.79 -11.66 54.03
C VAL A 227 20.81 -10.54 53.84
N ALA A 228 22.10 -10.88 53.93
CA ALA A 228 23.20 -9.96 53.73
C ALA A 228 23.47 -9.69 52.23
N PRO A 229 24.13 -8.58 51.88
CA PRO A 229 24.62 -8.35 50.52
C PRO A 229 25.49 -9.52 50.03
N GLY A 230 25.24 -9.99 48.80
CA GLY A 230 25.92 -11.13 48.18
C GLY A 230 25.38 -12.51 48.57
N ALA A 231 24.44 -12.59 49.50
CA ALA A 231 23.83 -13.84 49.94
C ALA A 231 22.42 -14.05 49.34
N THR A 232 21.94 -15.29 49.36
CA THR A 232 20.61 -15.68 48.88
C THR A 232 19.86 -16.51 49.91
N MET A 233 18.62 -16.13 50.19
CA MET A 233 17.69 -16.91 51.00
C MET A 233 16.59 -17.50 50.11
N ASN A 234 16.55 -18.83 50.00
CA ASN A 234 15.46 -19.57 49.34
C ASN A 234 14.41 -19.94 50.40
N LEU A 235 13.39 -19.09 50.56
CA LEU A 235 12.37 -19.22 51.59
C LEU A 235 11.17 -20.06 51.12
N THR A 236 10.90 -21.16 51.80
CA THR A 236 9.67 -21.96 51.65
C THR A 236 8.70 -21.67 52.79
N ILE A 237 7.47 -21.27 52.46
CA ILE A 237 6.46 -20.89 53.46
C ILE A 237 5.43 -22.01 53.59
N ARG A 238 5.32 -22.56 54.81
CA ARG A 238 4.28 -23.53 55.19
C ARG A 238 3.42 -22.95 56.30
N GLU A 239 2.14 -23.30 56.30
CA GLU A 239 1.19 -22.85 57.33
C GLU A 239 1.14 -21.30 57.43
N ARG A 240 0.77 -20.74 58.58
CA ARG A 240 0.68 -19.30 58.79
C ARG A 240 1.89 -18.78 59.57
N ASN A 241 2.55 -17.77 59.04
CA ASN A 241 3.74 -17.17 59.63
C ASN A 241 3.55 -15.65 59.74
N THR A 242 4.06 -15.08 60.83
CA THR A 242 4.01 -13.64 61.09
C THR A 242 5.39 -13.13 61.51
N ILE A 243 5.89 -12.12 60.80
CA ILE A 243 7.17 -11.47 61.07
C ILE A 243 6.93 -9.98 61.27
N SER A 244 6.95 -9.55 62.53
CA SER A 244 6.82 -8.15 62.92
C SER A 244 8.16 -7.63 63.44
N ALA A 245 8.77 -6.74 62.65
CA ALA A 245 10.03 -6.10 63.01
C ALA A 245 9.89 -5.11 64.18
N GLY A 246 11.02 -4.90 64.87
CA GLY A 246 11.17 -3.85 65.87
C GLY A 246 11.60 -2.52 65.24
N GLY A 247 11.89 -1.51 66.08
CA GLY A 247 12.31 -0.19 65.60
C GLY A 247 13.58 -0.25 64.73
N ASN A 248 13.51 0.35 63.54
CA ASN A 248 14.56 0.50 62.52
C ASN A 248 15.00 -0.79 61.77
N TYR A 249 14.15 -1.82 61.72
CA TYR A 249 14.39 -3.03 60.90
C TYR A 249 13.27 -3.23 59.89
N ALA A 250 13.60 -3.74 58.71
CA ALA A 250 12.61 -4.28 57.79
C ALA A 250 11.98 -5.55 58.39
N GLY A 251 10.74 -5.86 58.01
CA GLY A 251 10.12 -7.12 58.41
C GLY A 251 10.94 -8.32 57.91
N ILE A 252 11.35 -8.29 56.63
CA ILE A 252 12.45 -9.10 56.10
C ILE A 252 13.42 -8.18 55.37
N TYR A 253 14.65 -8.11 55.86
CA TYR A 253 15.71 -7.29 55.29
C TYR A 253 16.30 -7.93 54.03
N VAL A 254 16.20 -7.22 52.91
CA VAL A 254 16.72 -7.58 51.58
C VAL A 254 17.36 -6.32 50.98
N PRO A 255 18.61 -6.00 51.36
CA PRO A 255 19.33 -4.83 50.88
C PRO A 255 19.79 -5.03 49.44
N LYS A 256 20.33 -3.95 48.86
CA LYS A 256 21.06 -4.03 47.60
C LYS A 256 22.07 -5.17 47.59
N ASP A 257 22.19 -5.81 46.43
CA ASP A 257 23.04 -6.99 46.17
C ASP A 257 22.67 -8.26 46.97
N ALA A 258 21.58 -8.27 47.74
CA ALA A 258 21.01 -9.47 48.36
C ALA A 258 19.81 -10.02 47.57
N THR A 259 19.55 -11.32 47.70
CA THR A 259 18.43 -11.99 47.02
C THR A 259 17.55 -12.78 47.99
N LEU A 260 16.25 -12.54 47.95
CA LEU A 260 15.23 -13.36 48.60
C LEU A 260 14.41 -14.07 47.51
N VAL A 261 14.34 -15.40 47.56
CA VAL A 261 13.51 -16.21 46.68
C VAL A 261 12.47 -16.94 47.52
N ILE A 262 11.21 -16.50 47.46
CA ILE A 262 10.08 -17.28 47.97
C ILE A 262 9.80 -18.39 46.95
N THR A 263 10.01 -19.64 47.36
CA THR A 263 10.01 -20.81 46.47
C THR A 263 8.61 -21.17 45.98
N ASN A 264 8.52 -21.90 44.87
CA ASN A 264 7.25 -22.39 44.31
C ASN A 264 6.55 -23.41 45.23
N GLY A 265 7.30 -24.06 46.13
CA GLY A 265 6.74 -24.95 47.17
C GLY A 265 6.00 -24.20 48.28
N SER A 266 6.04 -22.87 48.29
CA SER A 266 5.34 -22.03 49.27
C SER A 266 3.83 -22.09 49.05
N THR A 267 3.12 -22.65 50.02
CA THR A 267 1.65 -22.76 50.03
C THR A 267 1.01 -22.10 51.24
N GLY A 268 1.84 -21.70 52.22
CA GLY A 268 1.40 -21.03 53.43
C GLY A 268 1.18 -19.52 53.26
N THR A 269 0.85 -18.88 54.38
CA THR A 269 0.70 -17.42 54.51
C THR A 269 1.90 -16.84 55.24
N LEU A 270 2.40 -15.71 54.75
CA LEU A 270 3.43 -14.92 55.39
C LEU A 270 2.97 -13.47 55.51
N GLU A 271 2.78 -13.02 56.73
CA GLU A 271 2.49 -11.63 57.07
C GLU A 271 3.74 -10.96 57.60
N VAL A 272 4.22 -9.95 56.88
CA VAL A 272 5.45 -9.24 57.19
C VAL A 272 5.13 -7.76 57.38
N SER A 273 5.59 -7.20 58.48
CA SER A 273 5.39 -5.78 58.76
C SER A 273 6.58 -5.16 59.48
N SER A 274 6.83 -3.89 59.18
CA SER A 274 7.74 -3.06 59.95
C SER A 274 7.02 -1.80 60.44
N PRO A 275 7.33 -1.31 61.66
CA PRO A 275 6.82 -0.02 62.12
C PRO A 275 7.52 1.18 61.45
N ALA A 276 8.74 1.02 60.93
CA ALA A 276 9.55 2.13 60.40
C ALA A 276 10.09 1.90 58.98
N ASP A 277 10.52 0.69 58.64
CA ASP A 277 11.21 0.36 57.39
C ASP A 277 10.32 -0.43 56.43
N ALA A 278 10.90 -1.01 55.38
CA ALA A 278 10.14 -1.80 54.42
C ALA A 278 9.51 -3.03 55.09
N GLY A 279 8.36 -3.49 54.56
CA GLY A 279 7.85 -4.81 54.92
C GLY A 279 8.87 -5.87 54.51
N ILE A 280 9.20 -5.91 53.22
CA ILE A 280 10.29 -6.72 52.66
C ILE A 280 11.21 -5.81 51.84
N GLY A 281 12.49 -5.72 52.16
CA GLY A 281 13.42 -4.88 51.39
C GLY A 281 14.43 -4.14 52.25
N GLY A 282 14.71 -2.89 51.91
CA GLY A 282 15.73 -2.10 52.59
C GLY A 282 15.35 -1.73 54.03
N ALA A 283 16.36 -1.44 54.85
CA ALA A 283 16.18 -0.97 56.22
C ALA A 283 17.36 -0.12 56.69
N TRP A 284 17.12 0.72 57.70
CA TRP A 284 18.18 1.50 58.35
C TRP A 284 19.19 0.62 59.11
N THR A 285 18.73 -0.49 59.71
CA THR A 285 19.55 -1.39 60.51
C THR A 285 19.48 -2.80 59.93
N ALA A 286 20.64 -3.40 59.67
CA ALA A 286 20.72 -4.78 59.26
C ALA A 286 20.41 -5.74 60.44
N PRO A 287 19.95 -6.97 60.18
CA PRO A 287 19.63 -7.94 61.22
C PRO A 287 20.77 -8.25 62.19
N ASP A 288 22.03 -7.98 61.88
CA ASP A 288 23.20 -8.15 62.76
C ASP A 288 23.51 -6.91 63.64
N ASN A 289 22.67 -5.88 63.61
CA ASN A 289 22.82 -4.55 64.23
C ASN A 289 23.87 -3.64 63.58
N THR A 290 24.37 -3.98 62.39
CA THR A 290 25.19 -3.04 61.61
C THR A 290 24.30 -2.05 60.85
N ASN A 291 24.92 -1.04 60.23
CA ASN A 291 24.22 -0.13 59.34
C ASN A 291 23.61 -0.92 58.17
N GLY A 292 22.30 -0.76 57.98
CA GLY A 292 21.59 -1.35 56.85
C GLY A 292 21.71 -0.50 55.59
N ASP A 293 21.27 -1.08 54.47
CA ASP A 293 21.01 -0.39 53.22
C ASP A 293 19.50 -0.15 53.09
N VAL A 294 19.14 1.11 52.82
CA VAL A 294 17.75 1.53 52.62
C VAL A 294 17.22 1.15 51.25
N ASP A 295 18.10 0.85 50.28
CA ASP A 295 17.74 0.34 48.96
C ASP A 295 17.41 -1.16 49.01
N CYS A 296 16.42 -1.57 48.23
CA CYS A 296 16.04 -2.97 48.12
C CYS A 296 16.86 -3.71 47.07
N GLY A 297 17.21 -4.96 47.37
CA GLY A 297 17.84 -5.92 46.45
C GLY A 297 16.84 -6.63 45.54
N THR A 298 17.03 -7.94 45.39
CA THR A 298 16.18 -8.77 44.54
C THR A 298 15.18 -9.58 45.38
N VAL A 299 13.89 -9.48 45.05
CA VAL A 299 12.82 -10.26 45.68
C VAL A 299 12.09 -11.05 44.59
N VAL A 300 12.16 -12.38 44.66
CA VAL A 300 11.46 -13.28 43.75
C VAL A 300 10.36 -14.01 44.52
N ILE A 301 9.13 -13.97 44.03
CA ILE A 301 7.96 -14.62 44.64
C ILE A 301 7.36 -15.61 43.66
N ASN A 302 7.51 -16.90 43.94
CA ASN A 302 6.99 -17.96 43.08
C ASN A 302 5.67 -18.57 43.59
N GLY A 303 5.31 -18.35 44.86
CA GLY A 303 4.11 -18.94 45.47
C GLY A 303 3.78 -18.36 46.86
N GLY A 304 2.74 -18.91 47.47
CA GLY A 304 2.25 -18.53 48.81
C GLY A 304 1.27 -17.35 48.84
N THR A 305 0.79 -17.02 50.03
CA THR A 305 0.01 -15.81 50.30
C THR A 305 0.86 -14.84 51.11
N ILE A 306 1.32 -13.76 50.48
CA ILE A 306 2.28 -12.82 51.07
C ILE A 306 1.58 -11.50 51.31
N THR A 307 1.64 -10.99 52.53
CA THR A 307 1.20 -9.63 52.88
C THR A 307 2.39 -8.88 53.47
N ALA A 308 2.85 -7.85 52.78
CA ALA A 308 3.99 -7.04 53.18
C ALA A 308 3.54 -5.58 53.43
N ALA A 309 3.73 -5.10 54.66
CA ALA A 309 3.34 -3.75 55.07
C ALA A 309 4.56 -2.92 55.49
N GLY A 310 4.76 -1.79 54.82
CA GLY A 310 5.80 -0.82 55.13
C GLY A 310 5.47 0.02 56.37
N GLY A 311 6.51 0.50 57.04
CA GLY A 311 6.42 1.36 58.21
C GLY A 311 6.20 2.83 57.89
N GLY A 312 5.69 3.58 58.87
CA GLY A 312 5.40 5.01 58.77
C GLY A 312 5.68 5.81 60.04
N SER A 313 6.42 5.23 61.00
CA SER A 313 6.65 5.86 62.32
C SER A 313 7.69 6.99 62.30
N ASN A 314 8.68 6.92 61.40
CA ASN A 314 9.70 7.96 61.22
C ASN A 314 9.58 8.56 59.81
N SER A 315 9.61 7.67 58.84
CA SER A 315 9.49 7.92 57.42
C SER A 315 8.66 6.81 56.80
N VAL A 316 8.16 7.04 55.59
CA VAL A 316 7.21 6.11 54.98
C VAL A 316 7.93 5.19 54.00
N SER A 317 7.87 3.90 54.31
CA SER A 317 8.60 2.86 53.60
C SER A 317 7.69 2.09 52.66
N ALA A 318 8.27 1.38 51.70
CA ALA A 318 7.50 0.55 50.79
C ALA A 318 6.97 -0.72 51.49
N GLY A 319 5.86 -1.28 50.98
CA GLY A 319 5.43 -2.63 51.36
C GLY A 319 6.51 -3.65 51.01
N ILE A 320 6.92 -3.66 49.74
CA ILE A 320 8.12 -4.35 49.25
C ILE A 320 9.00 -3.33 48.52
N GLY A 321 10.22 -3.10 48.98
CA GLY A 321 11.11 -2.14 48.34
C GLY A 321 11.90 -1.30 49.34
N GLY A 322 12.07 -0.02 49.03
CA GLY A 322 12.95 0.86 49.80
C GLY A 322 12.42 1.22 51.19
N SER A 323 13.33 1.51 52.10
CA SER A 323 13.06 2.11 53.42
C SER A 323 13.17 3.63 53.38
N GLY A 324 12.41 4.32 54.22
CA GLY A 324 12.33 5.78 54.30
C GLY A 324 13.51 6.50 54.97
N GLY A 325 14.68 5.88 55.17
CA GLY A 325 15.78 6.37 56.03
C GLY A 325 15.99 7.91 56.18
N ASP A 326 16.53 8.32 57.33
CA ASP A 326 16.54 9.72 57.82
C ASP A 326 17.10 10.77 56.84
N ASP A 327 18.08 10.42 55.99
CA ASP A 327 18.76 11.36 55.09
C ASP A 327 18.48 11.14 53.59
N THR A 328 18.14 9.92 53.18
CA THR A 328 17.91 9.56 51.77
C THR A 328 16.84 8.49 51.64
N PRO A 329 15.80 8.71 50.81
CA PRO A 329 14.76 7.71 50.61
C PRO A 329 15.32 6.53 49.80
N GLY A 330 15.17 5.32 50.34
CA GLY A 330 15.49 4.06 49.70
C GLY A 330 14.71 3.79 48.41
N ASN A 331 15.43 3.25 47.44
CA ASN A 331 14.92 2.86 46.14
C ASN A 331 14.29 1.46 46.17
N GLY A 332 13.27 1.28 45.33
CA GLY A 332 12.78 -0.04 44.94
C GLY A 332 13.87 -0.86 44.26
N GLY A 333 13.85 -2.16 44.52
CA GLY A 333 14.79 -3.13 43.97
C GLY A 333 14.26 -3.80 42.71
N THR A 334 14.72 -5.04 42.48
CA THR A 334 14.17 -5.91 41.43
C THR A 334 13.17 -6.87 42.04
N VAL A 335 11.90 -6.76 41.66
CA VAL A 335 10.84 -7.64 42.16
C VAL A 335 10.28 -8.48 41.00
N ILE A 336 10.25 -9.80 41.18
CA ILE A 336 9.73 -10.75 40.20
C ILE A 336 8.65 -11.60 40.86
N ILE A 337 7.43 -11.59 40.33
CA ILE A 337 6.30 -12.36 40.84
C ILE A 337 5.87 -13.35 39.76
N ASN A 338 6.10 -14.64 40.00
CA ASN A 338 5.73 -15.73 39.10
C ASN A 338 4.44 -16.43 39.53
N GLY A 339 4.00 -16.26 40.78
CA GLY A 339 2.80 -16.92 41.30
C GLY A 339 2.42 -16.50 42.73
N GLY A 340 1.34 -17.08 43.24
CA GLY A 340 0.81 -16.79 44.58
C GLY A 340 -0.16 -15.61 44.65
N THR A 341 -0.48 -15.19 45.86
CA THR A 341 -1.26 -13.98 46.16
C THR A 341 -0.38 -13.01 46.93
N VAL A 342 -0.12 -11.84 46.35
CA VAL A 342 0.79 -10.85 46.93
C VAL A 342 0.03 -9.55 47.21
N THR A 343 0.03 -9.13 48.46
CA THR A 343 -0.48 -7.82 48.87
C THR A 343 0.65 -7.00 49.44
N ALA A 344 0.98 -5.89 48.80
CA ALA A 344 2.01 -4.98 49.27
C ALA A 344 1.40 -3.60 49.54
N THR A 345 1.55 -3.14 50.78
CA THR A 345 0.97 -1.88 51.25
C THR A 345 2.07 -0.97 51.74
N GLY A 346 2.18 0.20 51.13
CA GLY A 346 3.10 1.24 51.55
C GLY A 346 2.77 1.79 52.93
N GLY A 347 3.80 2.18 53.66
CA GLY A 347 3.67 2.83 54.95
C GLY A 347 2.99 4.18 54.85
N SER A 348 2.25 4.52 55.91
CA SER A 348 1.52 5.79 56.02
C SER A 348 2.02 6.55 57.23
N GLU A 349 2.42 7.80 57.05
CA GLU A 349 2.77 8.63 58.20
C GLU A 349 1.52 9.02 58.98
N SER A 350 1.69 9.34 60.26
CA SER A 350 0.55 9.69 61.13
C SER A 350 -0.24 10.94 60.67
N ALA A 351 0.43 11.87 59.99
CA ALA A 351 -0.20 13.08 59.46
C ALA A 351 -0.89 12.86 58.10
N GLY A 352 -0.55 11.79 57.39
CA GLY A 352 -1.10 11.41 56.10
C GLY A 352 -0.69 12.30 54.92
N TYR A 353 0.38 13.11 55.00
CA TYR A 353 0.87 13.87 53.84
C TYR A 353 1.71 13.01 52.91
N TYR A 354 2.56 12.16 53.48
CA TYR A 354 3.44 11.27 52.73
C TYR A 354 3.05 9.80 52.93
N GLY A 355 3.06 9.05 51.83
CA GLY A 355 2.91 7.61 51.77
C GLY A 355 4.04 6.95 50.97
N GLY A 356 4.42 5.73 51.37
CA GLY A 356 5.34 4.86 50.64
C GLY A 356 4.63 4.11 49.51
N ALA A 357 5.40 3.55 48.57
CA ALA A 357 4.82 2.72 47.52
C ALA A 357 4.35 1.35 48.05
N GLY A 358 3.39 0.71 47.36
CA GLY A 358 3.08 -0.70 47.62
C GLY A 358 4.30 -1.57 47.32
N ILE A 359 4.74 -1.53 46.06
CA ILE A 359 6.06 -2.00 45.62
C ILE A 359 6.82 -0.81 45.03
N GLY A 360 8.03 -0.57 45.54
CA GLY A 360 8.94 0.42 44.97
C GLY A 360 9.63 1.30 46.01
N GLY A 361 9.54 2.61 45.82
CA GLY A 361 10.31 3.59 46.60
C GLY A 361 9.63 4.02 47.90
N SER A 362 10.45 4.47 48.84
CA SER A 362 10.03 5.12 50.09
C SER A 362 9.93 6.64 49.94
N SER A 363 9.56 7.34 51.03
CA SER A 363 9.54 8.81 51.10
C SER A 363 9.95 9.34 52.48
N ASN A 364 10.68 10.46 52.44
CA ASN A 364 11.06 11.29 53.59
C ASN A 364 10.98 12.80 53.28
N GLY A 365 10.13 13.18 52.31
CA GLY A 365 10.08 14.52 51.70
C GLY A 365 10.70 14.54 50.30
N GLU A 366 11.73 13.72 50.08
CA GLU A 366 12.14 13.23 48.76
C GLU A 366 11.53 11.84 48.50
N SER A 367 11.72 11.30 47.29
CA SER A 367 11.16 10.00 46.92
C SER A 367 12.20 9.08 46.31
N GLY A 368 12.21 7.84 46.80
CA GLY A 368 12.96 6.74 46.22
C GLY A 368 12.34 6.30 44.90
N ASN A 369 13.17 5.77 44.01
CA ASN A 369 12.73 5.29 42.71
C ASN A 369 11.91 3.99 42.83
N GLY A 370 11.08 3.69 41.82
CA GLY A 370 10.18 2.53 41.83
C GLY A 370 10.86 1.17 41.65
N GLY A 371 12.07 1.13 41.09
CA GLY A 371 12.76 -0.12 40.77
C GLY A 371 12.17 -0.81 39.53
N THR A 372 12.34 -2.13 39.46
CA THR A 372 11.80 -2.96 38.39
C THR A 372 10.83 -3.99 38.95
N LEU A 373 9.69 -4.16 38.29
CA LEU A 373 8.68 -5.15 38.65
C LEU A 373 8.31 -6.00 37.44
N THR A 374 8.41 -7.32 37.56
CA THR A 374 7.94 -8.27 36.56
C THR A 374 6.88 -9.16 37.18
N ILE A 375 5.69 -9.23 36.57
CA ILE A 375 4.61 -10.10 37.02
C ILE A 375 4.26 -11.09 35.90
N ASN A 376 4.65 -12.34 36.09
CA ASN A 376 4.42 -13.45 35.17
C ASN A 376 3.21 -14.31 35.56
N GLY A 377 2.69 -14.16 36.78
CA GLY A 377 1.54 -14.93 37.26
C GLY A 377 1.13 -14.55 38.68
N GLY A 378 0.03 -15.15 39.16
CA GLY A 378 -0.54 -14.90 40.48
C GLY A 378 -1.58 -13.77 40.51
N HIS A 379 -1.91 -13.31 41.72
CA HIS A 379 -2.80 -12.18 41.95
C HIS A 379 -2.11 -11.16 42.86
N VAL A 380 -1.89 -9.95 42.35
CA VAL A 380 -1.07 -8.93 42.98
C VAL A 380 -1.91 -7.69 43.27
N THR A 381 -1.95 -7.28 44.54
CA THR A 381 -2.65 -6.07 44.98
C THR A 381 -1.63 -5.10 45.58
N LEU A 382 -1.44 -3.95 44.93
CA LEU A 382 -0.49 -2.95 45.36
C LEU A 382 -1.21 -1.69 45.82
N THR A 383 -0.98 -1.31 47.07
CA THR A 383 -1.63 -0.15 47.70
C THR A 383 -0.57 0.83 48.18
N ALA A 384 -0.65 2.08 47.73
CA ALA A 384 0.17 3.15 48.28
C ALA A 384 -0.22 3.44 49.73
N GLY A 385 0.72 3.93 50.53
CA GLY A 385 0.40 4.53 51.82
C GLY A 385 -0.52 5.74 51.66
N ALA A 386 -1.25 6.09 52.72
CA ALA A 386 -2.06 7.30 52.77
C ALA A 386 -1.19 8.54 52.53
N HIS A 387 -1.63 9.41 51.62
CA HIS A 387 -0.88 10.59 51.19
C HIS A 387 -1.83 11.73 50.81
N ASP A 388 -1.29 12.96 50.83
CA ASP A 388 -1.98 14.11 50.27
C ASP A 388 -1.93 14.02 48.73
N PRO A 389 -3.04 14.25 48.00
CA PRO A 389 -3.02 14.28 46.53
C PRO A 389 -2.00 15.26 45.92
N GLN A 390 -1.56 16.28 46.68
CA GLN A 390 -0.47 17.17 46.28
C GLN A 390 0.89 16.44 46.21
N TYR A 391 1.08 15.37 46.99
CA TYR A 391 2.30 14.56 47.11
C TYR A 391 1.97 13.09 46.78
N PRO A 392 1.70 12.76 45.51
CA PRO A 392 1.19 11.45 45.15
C PRO A 392 2.18 10.32 45.44
N ALA A 393 1.66 9.20 45.95
CA ALA A 393 2.34 7.91 45.98
C ALA A 393 1.55 6.86 45.19
N TYR A 394 2.26 5.80 44.78
CA TYR A 394 1.72 4.81 43.84
C TYR A 394 1.76 3.39 44.41
N GLY A 395 0.80 2.57 44.01
CA GLY A 395 0.83 1.14 44.30
C GLY A 395 2.11 0.51 43.75
N PHE A 396 2.46 0.79 42.50
CA PHE A 396 3.80 0.55 41.98
C PHE A 396 4.47 1.85 41.54
N GLY A 397 5.70 2.06 42.01
CA GLY A 397 6.55 3.17 41.61
C GLY A 397 7.14 3.92 42.79
N ARG A 398 7.22 5.23 42.67
CA ARG A 398 7.85 6.09 43.68
C ARG A 398 6.97 6.27 44.94
N GLY A 399 7.60 6.61 46.06
CA GLY A 399 6.91 7.15 47.25
C GLY A 399 6.54 8.63 47.08
N SER A 400 5.83 9.22 48.04
CA SER A 400 5.38 10.63 47.97
C SER A 400 6.55 11.63 47.88
N CYS A 401 6.46 12.69 47.07
CA CYS A 401 7.47 13.77 47.06
C CYS A 401 6.96 15.12 46.55
N ASN A 402 7.70 16.20 46.86
CA ASN A 402 7.55 17.52 46.26
C ASN A 402 8.87 18.30 46.20
N PRO A 403 9.30 18.81 45.03
CA PRO A 403 8.70 18.61 43.70
C PRO A 403 8.93 17.20 43.16
N ASN A 404 8.09 16.79 42.21
CA ASN A 404 8.18 15.51 41.53
C ASN A 404 9.41 15.46 40.60
N THR A 405 10.61 15.24 41.17
CA THR A 405 11.91 15.30 40.48
C THR A 405 12.61 13.95 40.34
N SER A 406 12.12 12.88 40.96
CA SER A 406 12.75 11.56 40.86
C SER A 406 12.75 11.06 39.41
N ALA A 407 13.95 10.70 38.93
CA ALA A 407 14.28 10.34 37.54
C ALA A 407 14.95 8.96 37.43
N GLY A 408 14.95 8.15 38.51
CA GLY A 408 15.50 6.81 38.47
C GLY A 408 14.51 5.77 37.96
N THR A 409 14.95 4.52 37.94
CA THR A 409 14.25 3.39 37.33
C THR A 409 12.85 3.17 37.93
N CYS A 410 11.86 3.05 37.06
CA CYS A 410 10.49 2.67 37.41
C CYS A 410 9.93 1.92 36.19
N GLU A 411 10.20 0.62 36.11
CA GLU A 411 9.81 -0.22 34.96
C GLU A 411 8.93 -1.38 35.42
N LEU A 412 7.77 -1.57 34.77
CA LEU A 412 6.89 -2.71 35.02
C LEU A 412 6.64 -3.48 33.73
N THR A 413 6.85 -4.81 33.81
CA THR A 413 6.50 -5.78 32.77
C THR A 413 5.40 -6.70 33.28
N LEU A 414 4.28 -6.75 32.57
CA LEU A 414 3.15 -7.65 32.85
C LEU A 414 3.06 -8.74 31.79
N ALA A 415 2.88 -9.99 32.21
CA ALA A 415 2.50 -11.06 31.29
C ALA A 415 0.99 -11.07 30.99
N ASP A 416 0.16 -10.56 31.88
CA ASP A 416 -1.27 -10.37 31.66
C ASP A 416 -1.80 -9.27 32.60
N ALA A 417 -2.75 -8.46 32.13
CA ALA A 417 -3.33 -7.38 32.94
C ALA A 417 -4.15 -7.93 34.12
N SER A 418 -4.67 -9.16 34.05
CA SER A 418 -5.45 -9.78 35.13
C SER A 418 -4.63 -10.12 36.37
N TYR A 419 -3.30 -10.18 36.27
CA TYR A 419 -2.43 -10.47 37.41
C TYR A 419 -2.27 -9.30 38.38
N LEU A 420 -2.56 -8.07 37.94
CA LEU A 420 -2.49 -6.87 38.76
C LEU A 420 -3.89 -6.34 39.06
N ASP A 421 -4.16 -6.05 40.33
CA ASP A 421 -5.46 -5.55 40.75
C ASP A 421 -5.79 -4.20 40.09
N SER A 422 -7.02 -4.07 39.59
CA SER A 422 -7.48 -2.86 38.88
C SER A 422 -7.46 -1.57 39.72
N SER A 423 -7.43 -1.68 41.06
CA SER A 423 -7.30 -0.55 41.98
C SER A 423 -5.87 -0.04 42.14
N THR A 424 -4.87 -0.76 41.64
CA THR A 424 -3.47 -0.35 41.73
C THR A 424 -3.22 0.93 40.94
N THR A 425 -2.60 1.91 41.61
CA THR A 425 -2.11 3.13 40.98
C THR A 425 -0.68 2.96 40.50
N LEU A 426 -0.39 3.42 39.29
CA LEU A 426 0.92 3.36 38.67
C LEU A 426 1.50 4.77 38.50
N ASP A 427 2.81 4.90 38.72
CA ASP A 427 3.54 6.16 38.53
C ASP A 427 3.42 6.69 37.07
N PRO A 428 2.94 7.91 36.84
CA PRO A 428 2.82 8.49 35.49
C PRO A 428 4.12 8.64 34.71
N LYS A 429 5.29 8.56 35.36
CA LYS A 429 6.60 8.60 34.70
C LYS A 429 7.25 7.23 34.56
N GLY A 430 6.56 6.16 34.96
CA GLY A 430 7.05 4.80 34.78
C GLY A 430 7.05 4.36 33.31
N LYS A 431 7.88 3.38 33.00
CA LYS A 431 7.88 2.70 31.71
C LYS A 431 7.17 1.36 31.84
N TYR A 432 6.13 1.19 31.04
CA TYR A 432 5.22 0.06 31.17
C TYR A 432 5.20 -0.79 29.93
N THR A 433 5.33 -2.10 30.12
CA THR A 433 5.31 -3.10 29.06
C THR A 433 4.34 -4.21 29.42
N ILE A 434 3.56 -4.68 28.45
CA ILE A 434 2.70 -5.85 28.60
C ILE A 434 2.96 -6.81 27.45
N ASN A 435 3.19 -8.08 27.79
CA ASN A 435 3.27 -9.18 26.84
C ASN A 435 1.84 -9.66 26.60
N GLY A 436 1.19 -9.21 25.54
CA GLY A 436 -0.26 -9.38 25.36
C GLY A 436 -0.66 -9.68 23.92
N ASP A 437 -1.94 -9.45 23.63
CA ASP A 437 -2.45 -9.55 22.26
C ASP A 437 -1.98 -8.36 21.40
N PRO A 438 -1.79 -8.55 20.07
CA PRO A 438 -1.43 -7.47 19.16
C PRO A 438 -2.48 -6.36 19.14
N THR A 439 -2.05 -5.14 18.84
CA THR A 439 -2.97 -4.00 18.68
C THR A 439 -3.15 -3.65 17.20
N ALA A 440 -4.13 -2.80 16.89
CA ALA A 440 -4.36 -2.33 15.51
C ALA A 440 -3.14 -1.63 14.89
N ASP A 441 -2.27 -1.04 15.71
CA ASP A 441 -1.04 -0.39 15.24
C ASP A 441 -0.03 -1.38 14.66
N MET A 442 -0.07 -2.64 15.13
CA MET A 442 0.79 -3.73 14.67
C MET A 442 0.32 -4.35 13.34
N ILE A 443 -0.91 -4.05 12.89
CA ILE A 443 -1.40 -4.48 11.58
C ILE A 443 -0.77 -3.60 10.50
N VAL A 444 -0.03 -4.24 9.58
CA VAL A 444 0.58 -3.63 8.41
C VAL A 444 -0.30 -3.89 7.20
N VAL A 445 -0.54 -2.83 6.43
CA VAL A 445 -1.29 -2.89 5.18
C VAL A 445 -0.39 -2.29 4.10
N PRO A 446 -0.17 -2.98 2.96
CA PRO A 446 0.56 -2.41 1.83
C PRO A 446 -0.19 -1.22 1.23
N GLU A 447 0.51 -0.36 0.52
CA GLU A 447 -0.17 0.66 -0.29
C GLU A 447 -0.89 -0.03 -1.44
N LEU A 448 -2.20 0.22 -1.55
CA LEU A 448 -3.07 -0.41 -2.54
C LEU A 448 -3.71 0.66 -3.41
N VAL A 449 -3.56 0.54 -4.73
CA VAL A 449 -4.14 1.43 -5.74
C VAL A 449 -4.98 0.60 -6.68
N TYR A 450 -6.17 1.07 -7.05
CA TYR A 450 -7.04 0.40 -8.01
C TYR A 450 -6.31 0.08 -9.34
N THR A 451 -6.38 -1.18 -9.78
CA THR A 451 -5.76 -1.66 -11.03
C THR A 451 -6.77 -2.08 -12.11
N GLY A 452 -8.06 -2.20 -11.76
CA GLY A 452 -9.08 -2.82 -12.62
C GLY A 452 -9.25 -4.32 -12.43
N GLU A 453 -8.43 -4.94 -11.58
CA GLU A 453 -8.49 -6.35 -11.21
C GLU A 453 -8.53 -6.50 -9.67
N ALA A 454 -8.74 -7.73 -9.18
CA ALA A 454 -8.67 -8.00 -7.75
C ALA A 454 -7.24 -7.74 -7.23
N LEU A 455 -7.14 -6.96 -6.15
CA LEU A 455 -5.86 -6.58 -5.57
C LEU A 455 -5.30 -7.69 -4.69
N ASP A 456 -3.97 -7.82 -4.71
CA ASP A 456 -3.26 -8.73 -3.83
C ASP A 456 -3.23 -8.18 -2.38
N THR A 457 -3.97 -8.83 -1.50
CA THR A 457 -4.04 -8.49 -0.07
C THR A 457 -3.14 -9.36 0.80
N SER A 458 -2.30 -10.23 0.21
CA SER A 458 -1.41 -11.13 0.97
C SER A 458 -0.37 -10.39 1.82
N GLY A 459 -0.08 -9.13 1.50
CA GLY A 459 0.78 -8.26 2.30
C GLY A 459 0.15 -7.76 3.60
N ILE A 460 -1.16 -7.96 3.83
CA ILE A 460 -1.85 -7.57 5.06
C ILE A 460 -1.52 -8.58 6.16
N LYS A 461 -0.81 -8.14 7.19
CA LYS A 461 -0.35 -9.01 8.28
C LYS A 461 -0.14 -8.25 9.58
N ILE A 462 -0.03 -8.98 10.68
CA ILE A 462 0.51 -8.46 11.94
C ILE A 462 2.05 -8.53 11.84
N ASP A 463 2.73 -7.46 12.23
CA ASP A 463 4.20 -7.36 12.20
C ASP A 463 4.78 -7.41 13.61
N ASP A 464 5.34 -8.56 13.98
CA ASP A 464 5.91 -8.82 15.31
C ASP A 464 7.13 -7.94 15.64
N ASN A 465 7.72 -7.27 14.64
CA ASN A 465 8.80 -6.32 14.88
C ASN A 465 8.29 -4.93 15.30
N LYS A 466 6.98 -4.68 15.21
CA LYS A 466 6.36 -3.44 15.66
C LYS A 466 5.79 -3.60 17.05
N THR A 467 6.03 -2.61 17.89
CA THR A 467 5.37 -2.52 19.19
C THR A 467 4.05 -1.76 19.06
N GLY A 468 3.01 -2.30 19.70
CA GLY A 468 1.72 -1.62 19.84
C GLY A 468 1.70 -0.70 21.06
N THR A 469 0.64 0.10 21.18
CA THR A 469 0.33 0.82 22.43
C THR A 469 -1.06 0.46 22.93
N GLY A 470 -1.22 0.40 24.26
CA GLY A 470 -2.52 0.14 24.90
C GLY A 470 -2.63 0.86 26.24
N THR A 471 -3.85 1.17 26.68
CA THR A 471 -4.09 1.83 27.96
C THR A 471 -4.52 0.83 29.02
N TYR A 472 -3.74 0.69 30.08
CA TYR A 472 -4.02 -0.18 31.23
C TYR A 472 -3.75 0.59 32.53
N PHE A 473 -4.58 0.40 33.56
CA PHE A 473 -4.42 1.06 34.86
C PHE A 473 -4.24 2.59 34.79
N GLY A 474 -4.87 3.24 33.80
CA GLY A 474 -4.75 4.68 33.56
C GLY A 474 -3.42 5.14 32.93
N GLN A 475 -2.54 4.22 32.53
CA GLN A 475 -1.25 4.50 31.89
C GLN A 475 -1.14 3.89 30.49
N THR A 476 -0.23 4.42 29.69
CA THR A 476 0.09 3.88 28.36
C THR A 476 1.18 2.81 28.49
N PHE A 477 0.87 1.61 28.01
CA PHE A 477 1.78 0.47 27.94
C PHE A 477 2.30 0.29 26.51
N THR A 478 3.57 -0.07 26.41
CA THR A 478 4.12 -0.70 25.20
C THR A 478 3.63 -2.14 25.16
N VAL A 479 2.98 -2.53 24.08
CA VAL A 479 2.46 -3.88 23.90
C VAL A 479 3.47 -4.66 23.07
N ASN A 480 4.03 -5.69 23.69
CA ASN A 480 4.82 -6.71 23.02
C ASN A 480 3.88 -7.88 22.73
N ALA A 481 3.70 -8.23 21.47
CA ALA A 481 2.79 -9.29 21.08
C ALA A 481 3.36 -10.08 19.90
N SER A 482 2.82 -11.28 19.69
CA SER A 482 3.11 -12.10 18.52
C SER A 482 1.87 -12.27 17.65
N ALA A 483 2.09 -12.33 16.33
CA ALA A 483 1.11 -12.71 15.32
C ALA A 483 0.71 -14.18 15.41
N GLU A 484 1.42 -15.02 16.18
CA GLU A 484 1.14 -16.44 16.28
C GLU A 484 -0.32 -16.71 16.69
N GLY A 485 -1.03 -17.49 15.86
CA GLY A 485 -2.43 -17.86 16.06
C GLY A 485 -3.46 -16.79 15.65
N TRP A 486 -3.05 -15.64 15.13
CA TRP A 486 -3.96 -14.63 14.59
C TRP A 486 -4.16 -14.80 13.08
N GLU A 487 -5.41 -15.02 12.67
CA GLU A 487 -5.75 -15.28 11.26
C GLU A 487 -6.55 -14.12 10.65
N LEU A 488 -6.09 -13.63 9.50
CA LEU A 488 -6.80 -12.64 8.70
C LEU A 488 -8.11 -13.25 8.18
N GLN A 489 -9.21 -12.60 8.52
CA GLN A 489 -10.53 -13.01 8.04
C GLN A 489 -10.71 -12.62 6.56
N PRO A 490 -11.49 -13.40 5.78
CA PRO A 490 -11.72 -13.08 4.37
C PRO A 490 -12.29 -11.67 4.18
N LEU A 491 -11.56 -10.85 3.41
CA LEU A 491 -11.96 -9.48 3.05
C LEU A 491 -13.01 -9.44 1.92
N GLY A 492 -13.22 -10.57 1.22
CA GLY A 492 -13.89 -10.60 -0.08
C GLY A 492 -12.98 -10.12 -1.21
N GLU A 493 -13.56 -9.85 -2.38
CA GLU A 493 -12.81 -9.26 -3.51
C GLU A 493 -12.55 -7.77 -3.25
N VAL A 494 -11.29 -7.44 -2.91
CA VAL A 494 -10.83 -6.06 -2.83
C VAL A 494 -10.50 -5.56 -4.24
N LYS A 495 -11.48 -4.95 -4.89
CA LYS A 495 -11.36 -4.50 -6.29
C LYS A 495 -11.74 -3.06 -6.55
N GLU A 496 -12.46 -2.41 -5.64
CA GLU A 496 -12.93 -1.03 -5.82
C GLU A 496 -12.08 -0.07 -4.96
N GLY A 497 -11.95 1.19 -5.39
CA GLY A 497 -11.40 2.25 -4.55
C GLY A 497 -12.35 2.56 -3.38
N GLY A 498 -11.81 2.75 -2.17
CA GLY A 498 -12.61 3.00 -0.98
C GLY A 498 -12.00 2.50 0.33
N GLU A 499 -12.77 2.58 1.41
CA GLU A 499 -12.38 2.06 2.74
C GLU A 499 -12.71 0.58 2.90
N TYR A 500 -11.75 -0.16 3.46
CA TYR A 500 -11.83 -1.57 3.80
C TYR A 500 -11.37 -1.77 5.25
N THR A 501 -11.71 -2.92 5.84
CA THR A 501 -11.31 -3.26 7.21
C THR A 501 -10.67 -4.64 7.23
N ALA A 502 -9.38 -4.69 7.60
CA ALA A 502 -8.69 -5.95 7.89
C ALA A 502 -9.05 -6.38 9.31
N VAL A 503 -9.56 -7.60 9.47
CA VAL A 503 -9.96 -8.18 10.76
C VAL A 503 -9.13 -9.43 11.00
N PHE A 504 -8.44 -9.50 12.13
CA PHE A 504 -7.74 -10.70 12.59
C PHE A 504 -8.48 -11.30 13.77
N LYS A 505 -8.58 -12.63 13.80
CA LYS A 505 -9.20 -13.38 14.90
C LYS A 505 -8.25 -14.42 15.47
N LYS A 506 -8.36 -14.60 16.79
CA LYS A 506 -7.75 -15.68 17.55
C LYS A 506 -8.70 -16.05 18.69
N ASP A 507 -9.18 -17.30 18.71
CA ASP A 507 -10.19 -17.76 19.66
C ASP A 507 -11.44 -16.83 19.68
N ASN A 508 -11.76 -16.25 20.85
CA ASN A 508 -12.86 -15.31 21.05
C ASN A 508 -12.44 -13.84 20.95
N LYS A 509 -11.20 -13.55 20.51
CA LYS A 509 -10.64 -12.20 20.41
C LYS A 509 -10.61 -11.74 18.95
N GLU A 510 -10.76 -10.43 18.76
CA GLU A 510 -10.78 -9.78 17.46
C GLU A 510 -10.00 -8.47 17.53
N ILE A 511 -9.17 -8.21 16.51
CA ILE A 511 -8.52 -6.92 16.28
C ILE A 511 -8.73 -6.51 14.83
N SER A 512 -8.83 -5.20 14.58
CA SER A 512 -9.13 -4.70 13.24
C SER A 512 -8.42 -3.39 12.92
N LYS A 513 -8.12 -3.17 11.65
CA LYS A 513 -7.60 -1.90 11.13
C LYS A 513 -8.30 -1.52 9.83
N THR A 514 -8.74 -0.27 9.75
CA THR A 514 -9.27 0.31 8.51
C THR A 514 -8.13 0.75 7.59
N PHE A 515 -8.29 0.55 6.30
CA PHE A 515 -7.36 1.00 5.27
C PHE A 515 -8.11 1.45 4.01
N THR A 516 -7.44 2.22 3.15
CA THR A 516 -8.05 2.75 1.93
C THR A 516 -7.33 2.24 0.70
N VAL A 517 -8.08 1.75 -0.29
CA VAL A 517 -7.59 1.54 -1.65
C VAL A 517 -7.69 2.87 -2.39
N ALA A 518 -6.55 3.38 -2.85
CA ALA A 518 -6.47 4.67 -3.52
C ALA A 518 -7.04 4.62 -4.95
N GLN A 519 -7.59 5.76 -5.38
CA GLN A 519 -8.01 5.99 -6.76
C GLN A 519 -6.80 5.86 -7.70
N SER A 520 -6.98 5.27 -8.87
CA SER A 520 -5.99 5.14 -9.93
C SER A 520 -5.99 6.35 -10.87
N GLY A 521 -4.85 6.64 -11.48
CA GLY A 521 -4.80 7.42 -12.71
C GLY A 521 -5.49 6.67 -13.86
N THR A 522 -5.81 7.41 -14.93
CA THR A 522 -6.53 6.87 -16.08
C THR A 522 -5.76 7.15 -17.37
N GLN A 523 -5.69 6.16 -18.25
CA GLN A 523 -5.00 6.25 -19.53
C GLN A 523 -5.78 5.61 -20.69
N PHE A 524 -5.49 6.06 -21.90
CA PHE A 524 -6.05 5.53 -23.15
C PHE A 524 -4.90 4.94 -23.97
N VAL A 525 -4.71 3.61 -23.90
CA VAL A 525 -3.58 2.90 -24.54
C VAL A 525 -4.07 1.62 -25.22
N GLY A 526 -3.28 1.12 -26.18
CA GLY A 526 -3.62 -0.09 -26.93
C GLY A 526 -4.99 -0.01 -27.60
N ASP A 527 -5.83 -1.02 -27.35
CA ASP A 527 -7.19 -1.09 -27.89
C ASP A 527 -8.16 -0.07 -27.27
N GLY A 528 -7.79 0.53 -26.13
CA GLY A 528 -8.58 1.57 -25.46
C GLY A 528 -8.34 2.98 -25.98
N THR A 529 -7.45 3.17 -26.96
CA THR A 529 -7.24 4.46 -27.63
C THR A 529 -8.52 5.01 -28.26
N VAL A 530 -8.62 6.33 -28.37
CA VAL A 530 -9.79 6.98 -28.98
C VAL A 530 -9.76 6.74 -30.49
N LYS A 531 -10.83 6.15 -31.02
CA LYS A 531 -10.99 5.82 -32.44
C LYS A 531 -12.32 6.34 -32.98
N THR A 532 -12.36 6.61 -34.28
CA THR A 532 -13.55 7.10 -34.98
C THR A 532 -14.01 6.13 -36.06
N TYR A 533 -15.32 6.04 -36.27
CA TYR A 533 -15.94 5.10 -37.20
C TYR A 533 -17.03 5.78 -38.02
N LYS A 534 -17.15 5.32 -39.27
CA LYS A 534 -18.25 5.61 -40.19
C LYS A 534 -18.90 4.29 -40.60
N ASP A 535 -20.20 4.17 -40.40
CA ASP A 535 -20.98 2.96 -40.74
C ASP A 535 -20.36 1.65 -40.21
N GLY A 536 -19.77 1.71 -38.99
CA GLY A 536 -19.12 0.58 -38.33
C GLY A 536 -17.67 0.30 -38.76
N THR A 537 -17.11 1.04 -39.71
CA THR A 537 -15.71 0.91 -40.16
C THR A 537 -14.86 2.05 -39.62
N GLU A 538 -13.67 1.74 -39.11
CA GLU A 538 -12.74 2.77 -38.63
C GLU A 538 -12.41 3.76 -39.76
N CYS A 539 -12.56 5.05 -39.48
CA CYS A 539 -12.51 6.09 -40.50
C CYS A 539 -12.07 7.42 -39.89
N SER A 540 -11.19 8.13 -40.59
CA SER A 540 -10.75 9.49 -40.25
C SER A 540 -11.33 10.58 -41.15
N ASP A 541 -12.03 10.21 -42.23
CA ASP A 541 -12.48 11.12 -43.28
C ASP A 541 -14.01 11.16 -43.37
N PHE A 542 -14.57 12.34 -43.14
CA PHE A 542 -16.00 12.56 -43.06
C PHE A 542 -16.43 13.73 -43.95
N THR A 543 -17.72 13.74 -44.26
CA THR A 543 -18.45 14.87 -44.84
C THR A 543 -19.37 15.47 -43.77
N ALA A 544 -19.78 16.72 -43.93
CA ALA A 544 -20.59 17.40 -42.92
C ALA A 544 -21.95 16.71 -42.62
N ASP A 545 -22.44 15.87 -43.53
CA ASP A 545 -23.69 15.11 -43.35
C ASP A 545 -23.46 13.76 -42.63
N ASP A 546 -22.21 13.38 -42.37
CA ASP A 546 -21.89 12.12 -41.71
C ASP A 546 -22.14 12.20 -40.19
N THR A 547 -22.44 11.04 -39.63
CA THR A 547 -22.42 10.80 -38.19
C THR A 547 -21.12 10.09 -37.82
N ILE A 548 -20.34 10.68 -36.92
CA ILE A 548 -19.08 10.13 -36.42
C ILE A 548 -19.39 9.32 -35.15
N THR A 549 -19.04 8.04 -35.16
CA THR A 549 -19.03 7.22 -33.94
C THR A 549 -17.65 7.31 -33.32
N VAL A 550 -17.54 7.77 -32.09
CA VAL A 550 -16.28 7.83 -31.33
C VAL A 550 -16.30 6.72 -30.28
N LYS A 551 -15.28 5.87 -30.27
CA LYS A 551 -15.11 4.82 -29.25
C LYS A 551 -13.81 5.01 -28.48
N ALA A 552 -13.84 4.79 -27.18
CA ALA A 552 -12.66 4.75 -26.33
C ALA A 552 -12.89 3.88 -25.08
N THR A 553 -11.83 3.26 -24.57
CA THR A 553 -11.89 2.45 -23.35
C THR A 553 -10.81 2.94 -22.38
N PRO A 554 -11.18 3.71 -21.34
CA PRO A 554 -10.23 4.15 -20.34
C PRO A 554 -9.74 2.95 -19.52
N THR A 555 -8.45 2.95 -19.17
CA THR A 555 -7.83 1.90 -18.36
C THR A 555 -7.15 2.52 -17.15
N ALA A 556 -7.18 1.81 -16.02
CA ALA A 556 -6.47 2.22 -14.81
C ALA A 556 -4.95 2.11 -15.03
N THR A 557 -4.19 3.05 -14.46
CA THR A 557 -2.71 3.01 -14.52
C THR A 557 -2.10 2.12 -13.44
N GLY A 558 -2.88 1.75 -12.42
CA GLY A 558 -2.38 1.08 -11.21
C GLY A 558 -1.49 1.98 -10.34
N GLN A 559 -1.53 3.30 -10.56
CA GLN A 559 -0.70 4.30 -9.89
C GLN A 559 -1.57 5.49 -9.49
N ALA A 560 -1.27 6.11 -8.34
CA ALA A 560 -2.00 7.28 -7.88
C ALA A 560 -1.95 8.43 -8.93
N PRO A 561 -3.03 9.22 -9.10
CA PRO A 561 -3.07 10.30 -10.08
C PRO A 561 -2.00 11.35 -9.81
N ALA A 562 -1.17 11.65 -10.81
CA ALA A 562 -0.10 12.65 -10.69
C ALA A 562 -0.61 14.08 -10.44
N LYS A 563 -1.85 14.40 -10.84
CA LYS A 563 -2.57 15.65 -10.57
C LYS A 563 -4.06 15.40 -10.46
N ALA A 564 -4.71 16.03 -9.48
CA ALA A 564 -6.17 16.13 -9.46
C ALA A 564 -6.62 16.92 -10.69
N ALA A 565 -7.35 16.26 -11.60
CA ALA A 565 -7.89 16.92 -12.76
C ALA A 565 -8.95 17.96 -12.33
N ALA A 566 -9.01 19.07 -13.06
CA ALA A 566 -10.04 20.07 -12.82
C ALA A 566 -11.38 19.49 -13.24
N ARG A 567 -12.24 19.21 -12.24
CA ARG A 567 -13.57 18.65 -12.45
C ARG A 567 -14.33 19.48 -13.48
N LEU A 568 -14.81 18.84 -14.55
CA LEU A 568 -15.69 19.47 -15.53
C LEU A 568 -16.92 20.04 -14.78
N LYS A 569 -17.23 21.33 -14.98
CA LYS A 569 -18.41 21.98 -14.39
C LYS A 569 -19.61 21.77 -15.32
N GLY A 570 -20.57 20.93 -14.91
CA GLY A 570 -21.82 20.62 -15.67
C GLY A 570 -21.86 19.17 -16.18
N ASP A 571 -23.03 18.70 -16.65
CA ASP A 571 -23.23 17.36 -17.26
C ASP A 571 -22.09 17.08 -18.24
N PRO A 572 -21.17 16.14 -17.96
CA PRO A 572 -21.40 14.75 -17.48
C PRO A 572 -21.18 14.43 -15.98
N THR A 573 -21.71 13.29 -15.54
CA THR A 573 -21.54 12.72 -14.18
C THR A 573 -20.35 11.77 -14.07
N ALA A 574 -20.00 11.37 -12.84
CA ALA A 574 -18.87 10.47 -12.57
C ALA A 574 -19.03 9.12 -13.29
N GLY A 575 -17.98 8.68 -13.99
CA GLY A 575 -17.97 7.44 -14.77
C GLY A 575 -18.49 7.59 -16.20
N GLN A 576 -18.81 8.79 -16.67
CA GLN A 576 -19.28 9.03 -18.05
C GLN A 576 -18.19 9.60 -18.96
N MET A 577 -18.39 9.50 -20.27
CA MET A 577 -17.50 10.05 -21.29
C MET A 577 -18.21 11.00 -22.25
N VAL A 578 -17.52 12.08 -22.65
CA VAL A 578 -18.04 13.10 -23.57
C VAL A 578 -16.96 13.53 -24.57
N VAL A 579 -17.35 13.81 -25.81
CA VAL A 579 -16.48 14.35 -26.87
C VAL A 579 -16.54 15.88 -26.95
N PHE A 580 -15.38 16.50 -27.06
CA PHE A 580 -15.16 17.94 -27.21
C PHE A 580 -14.35 18.28 -28.47
N VAL A 581 -14.60 19.47 -29.01
CA VAL A 581 -13.76 20.17 -29.99
C VAL A 581 -13.32 21.48 -29.36
N GLY A 582 -12.02 21.60 -29.05
CA GLY A 582 -11.55 22.65 -28.14
C GLY A 582 -12.28 22.57 -26.79
N ASP A 583 -12.98 23.64 -26.42
CA ASP A 583 -13.79 23.71 -25.19
C ASP A 583 -15.29 23.44 -25.43
N THR A 584 -15.71 23.22 -26.69
CA THR A 584 -17.11 23.03 -27.05
C THR A 584 -17.46 21.55 -27.01
N GLN A 585 -18.47 21.19 -26.23
CA GLN A 585 -19.04 19.84 -26.21
C GLN A 585 -19.83 19.59 -27.50
N VAL A 586 -19.58 18.46 -28.17
CA VAL A 586 -20.21 18.09 -29.45
C VAL A 586 -20.98 16.76 -29.39
N SER A 587 -21.14 16.18 -28.20
CA SER A 587 -21.84 14.91 -28.00
C SER A 587 -22.63 14.91 -26.68
N ALA A 588 -23.63 14.05 -26.58
CA ALA A 588 -24.22 13.71 -25.29
C ALA A 588 -23.25 12.84 -24.46
N PRO A 589 -23.34 12.86 -23.11
CA PRO A 589 -22.64 11.90 -22.25
C PRO A 589 -22.99 10.46 -22.59
N ALA A 590 -21.97 9.60 -22.62
CA ALA A 590 -22.12 8.16 -22.77
C ALA A 590 -21.71 7.44 -21.48
N ASP A 591 -22.49 6.43 -21.13
CA ASP A 591 -22.16 5.44 -20.10
C ASP A 591 -21.28 4.33 -20.70
N VAL A 592 -20.73 3.47 -19.83
CA VAL A 592 -19.92 2.32 -20.23
C VAL A 592 -20.77 1.27 -20.94
N GLY A 593 -20.29 0.75 -22.07
CA GLY A 593 -20.88 -0.38 -22.77
C GLY A 593 -20.57 -1.73 -22.11
N GLU A 594 -21.25 -2.79 -22.53
CA GLU A 594 -21.02 -4.16 -22.04
C GLU A 594 -19.60 -4.67 -22.33
N ASP A 595 -18.95 -4.13 -23.36
CA ASP A 595 -17.56 -4.42 -23.75
C ASP A 595 -16.53 -3.54 -23.02
N GLY A 596 -16.97 -2.72 -22.05
CA GLY A 596 -16.14 -1.75 -21.34
C GLY A 596 -15.84 -0.47 -22.14
N ALA A 597 -16.24 -0.40 -23.41
CA ALA A 597 -16.00 0.76 -24.26
C ALA A 597 -17.10 1.81 -24.12
N TYR A 598 -16.70 3.07 -24.22
CA TYR A 598 -17.62 4.19 -24.31
C TYR A 598 -17.85 4.50 -25.77
N THR A 599 -19.12 4.52 -26.19
CA THR A 599 -19.51 4.83 -27.57
C THR A 599 -20.30 6.13 -27.59
N MET A 600 -19.74 7.16 -28.22
CA MET A 600 -20.37 8.47 -28.38
C MET A 600 -20.72 8.71 -29.84
N THR A 601 -21.87 9.35 -30.08
CA THR A 601 -22.32 9.74 -31.42
C THR A 601 -22.16 11.25 -31.58
N VAL A 602 -21.52 11.68 -32.67
CA VAL A 602 -21.17 13.08 -32.94
C VAL A 602 -21.61 13.44 -34.36
N SER A 603 -22.31 14.55 -34.52
CA SER A 603 -22.62 15.12 -35.85
C SER A 603 -21.39 15.79 -36.44
N ALA A 604 -21.00 15.43 -37.67
CA ALA A 604 -19.88 16.08 -38.34
C ALA A 604 -20.13 17.59 -38.54
N ALA A 605 -21.37 18.01 -38.81
CA ALA A 605 -21.74 19.42 -38.90
C ALA A 605 -21.52 20.19 -37.58
N ASP A 606 -21.79 19.57 -36.43
CA ASP A 606 -21.57 20.20 -35.11
C ASP A 606 -20.08 20.32 -34.80
N VAL A 607 -19.28 19.32 -35.21
CA VAL A 607 -17.81 19.39 -35.14
C VAL A 607 -17.29 20.55 -35.98
N LEU A 608 -17.79 20.72 -37.20
CA LEU A 608 -17.42 21.86 -38.06
C LEU A 608 -17.83 23.20 -37.47
N ALA A 609 -19.02 23.28 -36.87
CA ALA A 609 -19.47 24.49 -36.19
C ALA A 609 -18.54 24.86 -35.02
N ALA A 610 -18.13 23.87 -34.21
CA ALA A 610 -17.21 24.06 -33.10
C ALA A 610 -15.77 24.36 -33.54
N ALA A 611 -15.30 23.74 -34.64
CA ALA A 611 -13.96 23.95 -35.20
C ALA A 611 -13.83 25.27 -36.00
N GLY A 612 -14.96 25.88 -36.37
CA GLY A 612 -15.01 27.12 -37.17
C GLY A 612 -14.98 26.90 -38.69
N GLY A 613 -15.14 25.66 -39.18
CA GLY A 613 -15.22 25.34 -40.60
C GLY A 613 -14.55 24.01 -40.98
N PRO A 614 -14.66 23.59 -42.27
CA PRO A 614 -14.04 22.36 -42.77
C PRO A 614 -12.51 22.43 -42.74
N GLY A 615 -11.87 21.27 -42.55
CA GLY A 615 -10.43 21.18 -42.42
C GLY A 615 -9.92 19.77 -42.17
N THR A 616 -8.60 19.63 -42.26
CA THR A 616 -7.87 18.40 -41.95
C THR A 616 -7.29 18.47 -40.55
N GLY A 617 -7.32 17.37 -39.80
CA GLY A 617 -6.73 17.29 -38.46
C GLY A 617 -7.52 18.03 -37.38
N ILE A 618 -8.85 18.08 -37.49
CA ILE A 618 -9.73 18.58 -36.41
C ILE A 618 -9.64 17.60 -35.25
N THR A 619 -9.20 18.08 -34.08
CA THR A 619 -9.00 17.22 -32.90
C THR A 619 -10.32 17.00 -32.15
N LEU A 620 -10.78 15.74 -32.12
CA LEU A 620 -11.80 15.30 -31.18
C LEU A 620 -11.13 14.86 -29.88
N THR A 621 -11.65 15.35 -28.74
CA THR A 621 -11.15 15.00 -27.40
C THR A 621 -12.23 14.26 -26.64
N ALA A 622 -12.04 12.96 -26.41
CA ALA A 622 -12.90 12.18 -25.53
C ALA A 622 -12.42 12.37 -24.08
N LYS A 623 -13.25 12.97 -23.23
CA LYS A 623 -12.96 13.22 -21.81
C LYS A 623 -13.76 12.24 -20.96
N PHE A 624 -13.06 11.40 -20.20
CA PHE A 624 -13.60 10.56 -19.15
C PHE A 624 -13.72 11.36 -17.86
N VAL A 625 -14.87 11.30 -17.20
CA VAL A 625 -15.06 11.84 -15.86
C VAL A 625 -14.80 10.75 -14.83
N GLY A 626 -13.83 11.00 -13.97
CA GLY A 626 -13.41 10.09 -12.94
C GLY A 626 -14.53 9.72 -11.97
N ASN A 627 -14.39 8.54 -11.40
CA ASN A 627 -15.25 7.96 -10.37
C ASN A 627 -14.38 7.56 -9.16
N ASN A 628 -14.91 6.77 -8.23
CA ASN A 628 -14.14 6.36 -7.04
C ASN A 628 -12.87 5.55 -7.37
N ASN A 629 -12.80 4.92 -8.54
CA ASN A 629 -11.73 4.02 -8.93
C ASN A 629 -10.69 4.68 -9.83
N MET A 630 -11.13 5.52 -10.76
CA MET A 630 -10.31 6.08 -11.82
C MET A 630 -10.48 7.60 -11.88
N ALA A 631 -9.39 8.33 -12.04
CA ALA A 631 -9.39 9.79 -12.16
C ALA A 631 -9.86 10.26 -13.56
N ASP A 632 -10.13 11.57 -13.71
CA ASP A 632 -10.45 12.12 -15.04
C ASP A 632 -9.26 11.92 -16.00
N ALA A 633 -9.55 11.65 -17.26
CA ALA A 633 -8.55 11.62 -18.31
C ALA A 633 -9.15 12.05 -19.65
N ALA A 634 -8.27 12.40 -20.58
CA ALA A 634 -8.65 12.72 -21.94
C ALA A 634 -7.80 11.94 -22.94
N GLY A 635 -8.45 11.41 -23.97
CA GLY A 635 -7.79 10.90 -25.16
C GLY A 635 -8.20 11.73 -26.38
N THR A 636 -7.37 11.75 -27.41
CA THR A 636 -7.62 12.55 -28.61
C THR A 636 -7.50 11.73 -29.88
N VAL A 637 -8.23 12.15 -30.92
CA VAL A 637 -8.17 11.57 -32.26
C VAL A 637 -8.38 12.68 -33.30
N PRO A 638 -7.53 12.80 -34.33
CA PRO A 638 -7.72 13.75 -35.41
C PRO A 638 -8.69 13.21 -36.47
N VAL A 639 -9.55 14.07 -36.99
CA VAL A 639 -10.45 13.76 -38.12
C VAL A 639 -10.36 14.83 -39.21
N ASN A 640 -10.68 14.45 -40.44
CA ASN A 640 -10.80 15.33 -41.58
C ASN A 640 -12.28 15.44 -41.94
N ILE A 641 -12.82 16.66 -42.00
CA ILE A 641 -14.22 16.87 -42.33
C ILE A 641 -14.35 17.89 -43.46
N SER A 642 -15.00 17.46 -44.53
CA SER A 642 -15.29 18.28 -45.71
C SER A 642 -16.75 18.77 -45.70
N ALA A 643 -16.99 19.92 -46.34
CA ALA A 643 -18.33 20.46 -46.53
C ALA A 643 -18.44 21.08 -47.92
N VAL A 644 -19.62 20.97 -48.52
CA VAL A 644 -19.96 21.58 -49.81
C VAL A 644 -20.43 23.01 -49.65
N ALA A 645 -21.22 23.28 -48.61
CA ALA A 645 -21.73 24.62 -48.36
C ALA A 645 -21.80 24.96 -46.87
N LYS A 646 -21.63 26.25 -46.57
CA LYS A 646 -21.93 26.87 -45.27
C LYS A 646 -23.31 27.49 -45.33
N VAL A 647 -24.15 27.20 -44.35
CA VAL A 647 -25.49 27.78 -44.23
C VAL A 647 -25.54 28.68 -43.01
N VAL A 648 -25.94 29.94 -43.21
CA VAL A 648 -26.09 30.94 -42.16
C VAL A 648 -27.55 31.38 -42.10
N ASN A 649 -28.23 31.07 -40.99
CA ASN A 649 -29.60 31.52 -40.73
C ASN A 649 -29.66 32.27 -39.39
N GLY A 650 -29.78 33.60 -39.44
CA GLY A 650 -29.67 34.45 -38.26
C GLY A 650 -28.28 34.37 -37.61
N SER A 651 -28.21 33.97 -36.34
CA SER A 651 -26.96 33.72 -35.60
C SER A 651 -26.43 32.29 -35.74
N THR A 652 -27.17 31.41 -36.41
CA THR A 652 -26.85 29.98 -36.51
C THR A 652 -26.01 29.73 -37.75
N THR A 653 -24.93 28.97 -37.60
CA THR A 653 -24.07 28.51 -38.71
C THR A 653 -24.05 26.98 -38.72
N THR A 654 -24.37 26.39 -39.86
CA THR A 654 -24.25 24.95 -40.11
C THR A 654 -23.50 24.69 -41.42
N TYR A 655 -23.13 23.43 -41.64
CA TYR A 655 -22.39 22.98 -42.82
C TYR A 655 -23.07 21.75 -43.38
N VAL A 656 -23.09 21.62 -44.71
CA VAL A 656 -23.71 20.47 -45.40
C VAL A 656 -22.72 19.79 -46.34
N GLY A 657 -22.80 18.47 -46.43
CA GLY A 657 -21.99 17.62 -47.29
C GLY A 657 -22.52 17.55 -48.72
N ALA A 658 -23.83 17.64 -48.91
CA ALA A 658 -24.50 17.78 -50.20
C ALA A 658 -25.21 19.13 -50.33
N LEU A 659 -25.06 19.80 -51.47
CA LEU A 659 -25.67 21.11 -51.70
C LEU A 659 -27.19 21.11 -51.52
N ALA A 660 -27.87 20.03 -51.93
CA ALA A 660 -29.32 19.91 -51.79
C ALA A 660 -29.79 20.01 -50.32
N ASN A 661 -28.98 19.55 -49.36
CA ASN A 661 -29.30 19.61 -47.94
C ASN A 661 -29.32 21.04 -47.39
N ALA A 662 -28.73 22.01 -48.10
CA ALA A 662 -28.84 23.42 -47.74
C ALA A 662 -30.24 24.00 -48.03
N PHE A 663 -30.99 23.44 -48.97
CA PHE A 663 -32.26 23.99 -49.48
C PHE A 663 -33.49 23.28 -48.89
N ILE A 664 -33.56 23.23 -47.56
CA ILE A 664 -34.69 22.67 -46.81
C ILE A 664 -35.52 23.77 -46.14
N GLU A 665 -36.76 23.45 -45.74
CA GLU A 665 -37.67 24.40 -45.07
C GLU A 665 -37.07 25.03 -43.81
N GLY A 666 -36.31 24.27 -43.01
CA GLY A 666 -35.65 24.78 -41.80
C GLY A 666 -34.59 25.86 -42.06
N ASN A 667 -34.13 26.02 -43.31
CA ASN A 667 -33.17 27.03 -43.72
C ASN A 667 -33.84 28.21 -44.44
N ASP A 668 -35.16 28.38 -44.34
CA ASP A 668 -35.84 29.53 -44.94
C ASP A 668 -35.24 30.86 -44.44
N GLY A 669 -34.95 31.74 -45.39
CA GLY A 669 -34.22 33.00 -45.18
C GLY A 669 -32.70 32.90 -45.14
N ALA A 670 -32.11 31.70 -45.21
CA ALA A 670 -30.66 31.51 -45.02
C ALA A 670 -29.80 32.02 -46.19
N ILE A 671 -28.55 32.34 -45.84
CA ILE A 671 -27.46 32.55 -46.80
C ILE A 671 -26.64 31.26 -46.88
N ILE A 672 -26.60 30.68 -48.08
CA ILE A 672 -25.90 29.45 -48.42
C ILE A 672 -24.66 29.85 -49.22
N THR A 673 -23.47 29.67 -48.64
CA THR A 673 -22.18 29.98 -49.29
C THR A 673 -21.50 28.69 -49.72
N LEU A 674 -21.16 28.57 -51.01
CA LEU A 674 -20.41 27.42 -51.50
C LEU A 674 -18.96 27.42 -50.98
N LEU A 675 -18.50 26.23 -50.60
CA LEU A 675 -17.15 25.98 -50.11
C LEU A 675 -16.34 25.10 -51.07
N SER A 676 -17.02 24.34 -51.92
CA SER A 676 -16.41 23.53 -52.97
C SER A 676 -17.31 23.43 -54.20
N GLU A 677 -16.71 22.99 -55.30
CA GLU A 677 -17.39 22.70 -56.57
C GLU A 677 -18.46 21.60 -56.38
N VAL A 678 -19.61 21.76 -57.05
CA VAL A 678 -20.75 20.85 -56.92
C VAL A 678 -21.16 20.29 -58.26
N ASP A 679 -21.32 18.97 -58.36
CA ASP A 679 -21.97 18.30 -59.49
C ASP A 679 -23.27 17.63 -59.03
N LEU A 680 -24.40 18.16 -59.46
CA LEU A 680 -25.74 17.63 -59.20
C LEU A 680 -26.07 16.41 -60.06
N GLY A 681 -25.23 16.08 -61.05
CA GLY A 681 -25.47 14.99 -61.99
C GLY A 681 -26.75 15.22 -62.77
N ALA A 682 -27.61 14.20 -62.85
CA ALA A 682 -28.91 14.30 -63.52
C ALA A 682 -30.01 14.98 -62.66
N ASN A 683 -29.70 15.38 -61.42
CA ASN A 683 -30.65 15.97 -60.49
C ASN A 683 -30.68 17.51 -60.59
N TYR A 684 -31.72 18.10 -60.02
CA TYR A 684 -31.90 19.55 -59.86
C TYR A 684 -32.32 19.85 -58.42
N ILE A 685 -32.17 21.11 -57.99
CA ILE A 685 -32.63 21.58 -56.68
C ILE A 685 -33.95 22.34 -56.85
N SER A 686 -35.02 21.88 -56.18
CA SER A 686 -36.30 22.60 -56.12
C SER A 686 -36.24 23.72 -55.08
N ILE A 687 -36.77 24.89 -55.42
CA ILE A 687 -36.85 26.05 -54.55
C ILE A 687 -38.31 26.38 -54.24
N ASP A 688 -38.71 26.02 -53.03
CA ASP A 688 -40.05 26.24 -52.48
C ASP A 688 -40.05 27.30 -51.36
N ASN A 689 -38.88 27.60 -50.79
CA ASN A 689 -38.67 28.60 -49.73
C ASN A 689 -37.71 29.73 -50.18
N THR A 690 -37.38 30.66 -49.28
CA THR A 690 -36.52 31.81 -49.56
C THR A 690 -35.06 31.53 -49.20
N PHE A 691 -34.13 31.70 -50.13
CA PHE A 691 -32.71 31.48 -49.90
C PHE A 691 -31.86 32.51 -50.64
N THR A 692 -30.65 32.75 -50.14
CA THR A 692 -29.58 33.41 -50.89
C THR A 692 -28.45 32.41 -51.12
N LEU A 693 -28.18 32.05 -52.38
CA LEU A 693 -27.01 31.28 -52.77
C LEU A 693 -25.88 32.23 -53.15
N ASP A 694 -24.79 32.16 -52.39
CA ASP A 694 -23.51 32.78 -52.69
C ASP A 694 -22.55 31.74 -53.29
N LEU A 695 -22.21 31.93 -54.56
CA LEU A 695 -21.35 31.02 -55.29
C LEU A 695 -19.90 31.05 -54.81
N ASN A 696 -19.45 32.15 -54.20
CA ASN A 696 -18.10 32.27 -53.63
C ASN A 696 -16.97 31.77 -54.57
N GLY A 697 -17.09 32.06 -55.87
CA GLY A 697 -16.14 31.63 -56.90
C GLY A 697 -16.27 30.17 -57.37
N GLN A 698 -17.14 29.36 -56.76
CA GLN A 698 -17.35 27.94 -57.08
C GLN A 698 -18.40 27.74 -58.18
N THR A 699 -18.39 26.56 -58.81
CA THR A 699 -19.36 26.13 -59.83
C THR A 699 -20.35 25.11 -59.27
N VAL A 700 -21.62 25.30 -59.60
CA VAL A 700 -22.66 24.27 -59.51
C VAL A 700 -22.96 23.77 -60.92
N LYS A 701 -22.74 22.48 -61.17
CA LYS A 701 -22.98 21.85 -62.46
C LYS A 701 -24.14 20.87 -62.38
N ALA A 702 -24.99 20.86 -63.40
CA ALA A 702 -26.01 19.85 -63.64
C ALA A 702 -25.87 19.31 -65.06
N THR A 703 -26.04 18.00 -65.25
CA THR A 703 -25.89 17.33 -66.56
C THR A 703 -27.22 16.82 -67.14
N GLY A 704 -28.28 16.76 -66.33
CA GLY A 704 -29.61 16.29 -66.73
C GLY A 704 -30.41 17.29 -67.57
N TYR A 705 -30.95 18.33 -66.91
CA TYR A 705 -31.82 19.32 -67.56
C TYR A 705 -31.60 20.72 -66.98
N ASP A 706 -31.95 20.91 -65.72
CA ASP A 706 -31.81 22.17 -64.97
C ASP A 706 -31.00 21.99 -63.68
N ALA A 707 -30.38 23.06 -63.20
CA ALA A 707 -29.68 23.06 -61.91
C ALA A 707 -30.61 23.49 -60.77
N PHE A 708 -31.47 24.47 -61.02
CA PHE A 708 -32.44 24.98 -60.05
C PHE A 708 -33.82 25.16 -60.69
N ASN A 709 -34.86 24.69 -59.99
CA ASN A 709 -36.26 24.88 -60.36
C ASN A 709 -37.00 25.65 -59.27
N ILE A 710 -37.49 26.86 -59.60
CA ILE A 710 -38.24 27.70 -58.66
C ILE A 710 -39.73 27.44 -58.83
N SER A 711 -40.27 26.68 -57.88
CA SER A 711 -41.64 26.17 -57.90
C SER A 711 -42.61 27.03 -57.06
N GLY A 712 -42.10 27.85 -56.14
CA GLY A 712 -42.92 28.75 -55.32
C GLY A 712 -42.13 29.72 -54.41
N GLY A 713 -40.88 29.40 -54.09
CA GLY A 713 -40.03 30.17 -53.19
C GLY A 713 -39.29 31.34 -53.83
N SER A 714 -38.25 31.83 -53.16
CA SER A 714 -37.41 32.93 -53.67
C SER A 714 -35.92 32.59 -53.60
N LEU A 715 -35.24 32.53 -54.74
CA LEU A 715 -33.79 32.32 -54.79
C LEU A 715 -33.08 33.62 -55.18
N THR A 716 -32.17 34.09 -54.32
CA THR A 716 -31.21 35.13 -54.69
C THR A 716 -29.87 34.51 -55.00
N ILE A 717 -29.27 34.85 -56.13
CA ILE A 717 -27.95 34.38 -56.55
C ILE A 717 -26.99 35.56 -56.50
N GLN A 718 -25.87 35.33 -55.84
CA GLN A 718 -24.73 36.22 -55.81
C GLN A 718 -23.44 35.41 -55.90
N ASP A 719 -22.36 36.11 -56.20
CA ASP A 719 -21.00 35.60 -56.17
C ASP A 719 -20.16 36.65 -55.44
N SER A 720 -19.77 36.35 -54.21
CA SER A 720 -18.82 37.14 -53.42
C SER A 720 -17.36 36.85 -53.79
N GLY A 721 -17.12 35.72 -54.47
CA GLY A 721 -15.81 35.34 -54.99
C GLY A 721 -15.59 35.89 -56.41
N THR A 722 -14.68 35.23 -57.12
CA THR A 722 -14.43 35.53 -58.53
C THR A 722 -14.65 34.30 -59.38
N GLY A 723 -15.52 34.41 -60.39
CA GLY A 723 -15.71 33.36 -61.39
C GLY A 723 -16.74 32.30 -61.02
N GLY A 724 -17.59 32.52 -60.02
CA GLY A 724 -18.62 31.58 -59.61
C GLY A 724 -19.66 31.35 -60.71
N LYS A 725 -20.09 30.09 -60.86
CA LYS A 725 -20.97 29.68 -61.96
C LYS A 725 -22.07 28.72 -61.55
N ILE A 726 -23.13 28.71 -62.35
CA ILE A 726 -24.13 27.66 -62.38
C ILE A 726 -24.22 27.21 -63.84
N GLU A 727 -24.01 25.93 -64.10
CA GLU A 727 -23.95 25.38 -65.45
C GLU A 727 -24.92 24.21 -65.61
N SER A 728 -25.65 24.15 -66.72
CA SER A 728 -26.50 23.01 -67.07
C SER A 728 -26.39 22.62 -68.54
N SER A 729 -26.82 21.39 -68.88
CA SER A 729 -26.90 20.92 -70.25
C SER A 729 -28.10 21.47 -71.03
N ASN A 730 -29.15 21.96 -70.36
CA ASN A 730 -30.32 22.53 -71.01
C ASN A 730 -30.76 23.88 -70.40
N ILE A 731 -31.82 23.93 -69.58
CA ILE A 731 -32.31 25.17 -68.97
C ILE A 731 -31.64 25.32 -67.61
N THR A 732 -30.72 26.25 -67.45
CA THR A 732 -29.88 26.27 -66.22
C THR A 732 -30.64 26.61 -64.96
N ILE A 733 -31.54 27.59 -65.05
CA ILE A 733 -32.49 27.88 -63.98
C ILE A 733 -33.87 28.01 -64.59
N GLU A 734 -34.81 27.22 -64.08
CA GLU A 734 -36.20 27.24 -64.48
C GLU A 734 -37.06 27.93 -63.42
N VAL A 735 -37.91 28.87 -63.84
CA VAL A 735 -38.80 29.63 -62.94
C VAL A 735 -40.25 29.34 -63.35
N LYS A 736 -40.91 28.48 -62.57
CA LYS A 736 -42.32 28.11 -62.76
C LYS A 736 -43.25 28.98 -61.94
N SER A 737 -42.81 29.41 -60.76
CA SER A 737 -43.48 30.36 -59.87
C SER A 737 -42.44 31.09 -59.01
N GLY A 738 -42.86 31.82 -57.98
CA GLY A 738 -41.93 32.44 -57.02
C GLY A 738 -41.06 33.55 -57.61
N THR A 739 -39.87 33.75 -57.03
CA THR A 739 -38.95 34.83 -57.43
C THR A 739 -37.50 34.35 -57.60
N LEU A 740 -36.88 34.64 -58.75
CA LEU A 740 -35.42 34.57 -58.93
C LEU A 740 -34.82 35.97 -58.87
N SER A 741 -33.73 36.16 -58.15
CA SER A 741 -32.97 37.42 -58.18
C SER A 741 -31.50 37.15 -58.45
N ILE A 742 -30.95 37.64 -59.56
CA ILE A 742 -29.53 37.46 -59.92
C ILE A 742 -28.79 38.78 -59.76
N LYS A 743 -27.84 38.82 -58.81
CA LYS A 743 -27.03 40.01 -58.49
C LYS A 743 -25.62 39.94 -59.09
N SER A 744 -24.99 38.77 -59.08
CA SER A 744 -23.67 38.51 -59.67
C SER A 744 -23.49 37.01 -59.96
N GLY A 745 -22.32 36.61 -60.45
CA GLY A 745 -22.05 35.23 -60.91
C GLY A 745 -22.41 35.00 -62.38
N THR A 746 -22.16 33.77 -62.86
CA THR A 746 -22.48 33.34 -64.23
C THR A 746 -23.50 32.20 -64.23
N VAL A 747 -24.56 32.32 -65.01
CA VAL A 747 -25.52 31.23 -65.27
C VAL A 747 -25.36 30.82 -66.73
N SER A 748 -25.05 29.55 -67.01
CA SER A 748 -24.73 29.09 -68.37
C SER A 748 -25.36 27.75 -68.74
N GLY A 749 -26.03 27.67 -69.89
CA GLY A 749 -26.52 26.39 -70.44
C GLY A 749 -26.93 26.49 -71.89
N PHE A 750 -27.77 25.58 -72.38
CA PHE A 750 -28.39 25.73 -73.70
C PHE A 750 -29.40 26.90 -73.68
N TYR A 751 -30.18 26.97 -72.61
CA TYR A 751 -30.94 28.14 -72.18
C TYR A 751 -30.40 28.62 -70.81
N GLY A 752 -30.09 29.90 -70.69
CA GLY A 752 -29.56 30.46 -69.44
C GLY A 752 -30.61 30.44 -68.33
N VAL A 753 -31.67 31.24 -68.46
CA VAL A 753 -32.80 31.26 -67.52
C VAL A 753 -34.12 31.14 -68.29
N GLY A 754 -34.93 30.14 -67.95
CA GLY A 754 -36.26 29.92 -68.50
C GLY A 754 -37.35 30.36 -67.52
N ILE A 755 -38.27 31.22 -67.97
CA ILE A 755 -39.35 31.78 -67.15
C ILE A 755 -40.69 31.33 -67.73
N TYR A 756 -41.37 30.44 -67.02
CA TYR A 756 -42.69 29.92 -67.36
C TYR A 756 -43.80 30.46 -66.43
N GLY A 757 -43.40 31.06 -65.31
CA GLY A 757 -44.24 31.78 -64.36
C GLY A 757 -43.37 32.50 -63.33
N GLY A 758 -43.97 33.15 -62.33
CA GLY A 758 -43.20 33.89 -61.31
C GLY A 758 -42.50 35.16 -61.81
N THR A 759 -41.51 35.63 -61.06
CA THR A 759 -40.79 36.89 -61.30
C THR A 759 -39.27 36.69 -61.29
N VAL A 760 -38.57 37.25 -62.27
CA VAL A 760 -37.10 37.24 -62.33
C VAL A 760 -36.55 38.66 -62.30
N ASN A 761 -35.69 38.96 -61.33
CA ASN A 761 -35.03 40.25 -61.17
C ASN A 761 -33.53 40.08 -61.46
N ILE A 762 -33.00 40.82 -62.42
CA ILE A 762 -31.57 40.74 -62.77
C ILE A 762 -30.94 42.11 -62.59
N SER A 763 -30.07 42.24 -61.59
CA SER A 763 -29.35 43.47 -61.28
C SER A 763 -27.85 43.39 -61.59
N GLY A 764 -27.34 42.22 -61.99
CA GLY A 764 -25.93 42.02 -62.36
C GLY A 764 -25.64 40.60 -62.84
N GLY A 765 -24.36 40.23 -62.93
CA GLY A 765 -23.92 38.90 -63.39
C GLY A 765 -23.93 38.71 -64.91
N VAL A 766 -23.68 37.46 -65.34
CA VAL A 766 -23.70 37.01 -66.73
C VAL A 766 -24.70 35.87 -66.87
N ILE A 767 -25.63 35.97 -67.81
CA ILE A 767 -26.57 34.91 -68.15
C ILE A 767 -26.30 34.54 -69.61
N SER A 768 -25.87 33.30 -69.81
CA SER A 768 -25.41 32.77 -71.09
C SER A 768 -26.23 31.56 -71.49
N GLY A 769 -26.81 31.59 -72.68
CA GLY A 769 -27.41 30.43 -73.32
C GLY A 769 -26.79 30.21 -74.68
N GLU A 770 -26.52 28.96 -75.07
CA GLU A 770 -26.13 28.67 -76.46
C GLU A 770 -27.23 29.11 -77.44
N GLU A 771 -28.49 28.86 -77.12
CA GLU A 771 -29.66 29.28 -77.90
C GLU A 771 -30.23 30.59 -77.35
N MET A 772 -30.68 30.58 -76.09
CA MET A 772 -31.24 31.79 -75.46
C MET A 772 -30.69 32.09 -74.08
N GLY A 773 -30.23 33.33 -73.87
CA GLY A 773 -29.79 33.79 -72.56
C GLY A 773 -30.95 33.83 -71.57
N LEU A 774 -31.98 34.62 -71.88
CA LEU A 774 -33.21 34.72 -71.10
C LEU A 774 -34.42 34.36 -71.97
N TRP A 775 -35.20 33.38 -71.56
CA TRP A 775 -36.38 32.91 -72.28
C TRP A 775 -37.66 33.09 -71.45
N VAL A 776 -38.55 33.97 -71.88
CA VAL A 776 -39.79 34.33 -71.16
C VAL A 776 -41.02 33.81 -71.89
N ARG A 777 -41.85 33.05 -71.19
CA ARG A 777 -43.08 32.43 -71.70
C ARG A 777 -44.21 32.52 -70.67
N ASN A 778 -45.44 32.29 -71.13
CA ASN A 778 -46.63 32.20 -70.28
C ASN A 778 -46.77 33.40 -69.30
N SER A 779 -47.27 33.21 -68.09
CA SER A 779 -47.42 34.32 -67.13
C SER A 779 -46.10 34.84 -66.50
N GLY A 780 -44.94 34.49 -67.05
CA GLY A 780 -43.63 34.89 -66.56
C GLY A 780 -43.39 36.41 -66.60
N LYS A 781 -42.68 36.92 -65.59
CA LYS A 781 -42.28 38.33 -65.47
C LYS A 781 -40.77 38.45 -65.31
N ALA A 782 -40.18 39.48 -65.91
CA ALA A 782 -38.77 39.78 -65.76
C ALA A 782 -38.55 41.29 -65.64
N VAL A 783 -37.61 41.70 -64.77
CA VAL A 783 -37.16 43.08 -64.59
C VAL A 783 -35.64 43.11 -64.58
N LEU A 784 -35.06 43.96 -65.42
CA LEU A 784 -33.61 44.09 -65.58
C LEU A 784 -33.15 45.49 -65.16
N SER A 785 -32.19 45.52 -64.23
CA SER A 785 -31.50 46.70 -63.73
C SER A 785 -29.97 46.56 -63.78
N GLY A 786 -29.46 45.48 -64.37
CA GLY A 786 -28.02 45.28 -64.61
C GLY A 786 -27.72 43.95 -65.30
N GLY A 787 -26.43 43.63 -65.47
CA GLY A 787 -25.96 42.34 -65.97
C GLY A 787 -25.67 42.27 -67.48
N THR A 788 -25.22 41.09 -67.92
CA THR A 788 -24.88 40.75 -69.31
C THR A 788 -25.67 39.52 -69.77
N LEU A 789 -26.31 39.62 -70.93
CA LEU A 789 -27.12 38.55 -71.52
C LEU A 789 -26.49 38.08 -72.83
N ILE A 790 -26.30 36.78 -72.98
CA ILE A 790 -25.56 36.17 -74.09
C ILE A 790 -26.39 35.00 -74.65
N GLY A 791 -26.51 34.95 -75.97
CA GLY A 791 -26.99 33.78 -76.71
C GLY A 791 -27.24 34.11 -78.18
N LYS A 792 -27.66 33.12 -78.99
CA LYS A 792 -28.16 33.40 -80.35
C LYS A 792 -29.31 34.39 -80.29
N SER A 793 -30.20 34.22 -79.30
CA SER A 793 -31.12 35.24 -78.81
C SER A 793 -30.79 35.56 -77.35
N ALA A 794 -30.24 36.74 -77.05
CA ALA A 794 -29.94 37.11 -75.67
C ALA A 794 -31.20 37.20 -74.80
N VAL A 795 -32.30 37.66 -75.40
CA VAL A 795 -33.64 37.66 -74.79
C VAL A 795 -34.66 37.20 -75.83
N SER A 796 -35.55 36.29 -75.44
CA SER A 796 -36.71 35.87 -76.21
C SER A 796 -37.97 35.98 -75.34
N ILE A 797 -39.00 36.66 -75.85
CA ILE A 797 -40.27 36.89 -75.14
C ILE A 797 -41.40 36.34 -76.02
N ASN A 798 -42.00 35.22 -75.61
CA ASN A 798 -43.12 34.63 -76.33
C ASN A 798 -44.38 35.52 -76.22
N ALA A 799 -45.31 35.39 -77.18
CA ALA A 799 -46.55 36.17 -77.20
C ALA A 799 -47.47 35.91 -75.99
N ASP A 800 -47.31 34.77 -75.31
CA ASP A 800 -48.04 34.41 -74.09
C ASP A 800 -47.39 34.98 -72.82
N ALA A 801 -46.25 35.69 -72.92
CA ALA A 801 -45.53 36.33 -71.83
C ALA A 801 -46.30 37.47 -71.17
N SER A 802 -46.19 37.63 -69.84
CA SER A 802 -46.77 38.78 -69.10
C SER A 802 -45.86 40.02 -69.03
N VAL A 803 -44.70 39.98 -69.70
CA VAL A 803 -43.78 41.11 -69.80
C VAL A 803 -43.75 41.64 -71.23
N THR A 804 -43.77 42.96 -71.36
CA THR A 804 -43.51 43.64 -72.64
C THR A 804 -42.09 44.18 -72.62
N LEU A 805 -41.53 44.42 -73.80
CA LEU A 805 -40.21 45.04 -73.93
C LEU A 805 -40.09 46.35 -73.14
N LYS A 806 -41.18 47.13 -73.04
CA LYS A 806 -41.24 48.38 -72.26
C LYS A 806 -41.07 48.14 -70.75
N ASN A 807 -41.63 47.05 -70.25
CA ASN A 807 -41.69 46.76 -68.81
C ASN A 807 -40.57 45.81 -68.35
N LEU A 808 -39.78 45.27 -69.29
CA LEU A 808 -38.63 44.42 -69.00
C LEU A 808 -37.48 45.20 -68.36
N LEU A 809 -37.35 46.49 -68.66
CA LEU A 809 -36.30 47.35 -68.11
C LEU A 809 -36.81 48.10 -66.89
N ALA A 810 -36.00 48.14 -65.83
CA ALA A 810 -36.21 49.06 -64.72
C ALA A 810 -36.07 50.52 -65.20
N GLU A 811 -36.81 51.42 -64.55
CA GLU A 811 -36.72 52.85 -64.83
C GLU A 811 -35.28 53.36 -64.62
N GLY A 812 -34.78 54.17 -65.56
CA GLY A 812 -33.39 54.69 -65.52
C GLY A 812 -32.32 53.82 -66.17
N TYR A 813 -32.66 52.69 -66.80
CA TYR A 813 -31.69 51.78 -67.44
C TYR A 813 -31.84 51.70 -68.97
N ALA A 814 -30.77 51.32 -69.68
CA ALA A 814 -30.77 51.06 -71.13
C ALA A 814 -29.94 49.83 -71.52
N TYR A 815 -30.35 49.19 -72.64
CA TYR A 815 -29.56 48.15 -73.29
C TYR A 815 -28.45 48.74 -74.15
N HIS A 816 -27.29 48.10 -74.11
CA HIS A 816 -26.20 48.29 -75.05
C HIS A 816 -25.95 47.00 -75.84
N ARG A 817 -25.76 47.12 -77.16
CA ARG A 817 -25.23 46.06 -78.01
C ARG A 817 -23.83 46.47 -78.45
N ASN A 818 -22.82 45.64 -78.23
CA ASN A 818 -21.42 45.99 -78.54
C ASN A 818 -21.00 47.36 -77.95
N ASN A 819 -21.39 47.64 -76.71
CA ASN A 819 -21.18 48.92 -76.00
C ASN A 819 -21.89 50.16 -76.56
N LEU A 820 -22.74 50.04 -77.58
CA LEU A 820 -23.54 51.15 -78.10
C LEU A 820 -24.97 51.10 -77.56
N PRO A 821 -25.55 52.23 -77.08
CA PRO A 821 -26.92 52.27 -76.58
C PRO A 821 -27.92 51.96 -77.69
N VAL A 822 -28.92 51.14 -77.39
CA VAL A 822 -30.02 50.82 -78.31
C VAL A 822 -31.04 51.97 -78.25
N THR A 823 -31.05 52.85 -79.24
CA THR A 823 -31.74 54.16 -79.19
C THR A 823 -33.19 54.16 -79.68
N LYS A 824 -33.72 53.05 -80.22
CA LYS A 824 -35.14 52.94 -80.63
C LYS A 824 -35.63 51.50 -80.63
N ALA A 825 -36.64 51.19 -79.82
CA ALA A 825 -37.23 49.85 -79.70
C ALA A 825 -38.32 49.53 -80.75
N GLU A 826 -38.80 50.54 -81.49
CA GLU A 826 -39.78 50.35 -82.55
C GLU A 826 -39.09 49.96 -83.86
N GLY A 827 -39.35 48.73 -84.33
CA GLY A 827 -38.94 48.23 -85.65
C GLY A 827 -37.90 47.11 -85.67
N TRP A 828 -37.49 46.58 -84.52
CA TRP A 828 -36.45 45.52 -84.41
C TRP A 828 -37.00 44.17 -83.93
N VAL A 829 -38.33 44.07 -83.87
CA VAL A 829 -39.03 42.81 -83.62
C VAL A 829 -39.26 42.20 -85.00
N ASP A 830 -38.58 41.11 -85.32
CA ASP A 830 -39.11 40.23 -86.37
C ASP A 830 -40.48 39.71 -85.90
N SER A 831 -41.26 39.10 -86.79
CA SER A 831 -42.57 38.54 -86.41
C SER A 831 -42.51 37.45 -85.31
N SER A 832 -41.34 37.16 -84.73
CA SER A 832 -41.09 36.18 -83.66
C SER A 832 -40.61 36.76 -82.31
N ASN A 833 -40.57 38.09 -82.08
CA ASN A 833 -40.20 38.69 -80.78
C ASN A 833 -38.79 38.32 -80.24
N THR A 834 -37.80 38.08 -81.11
CA THR A 834 -36.43 37.63 -80.74
C THR A 834 -35.32 38.68 -80.89
N TRP A 835 -34.33 38.71 -79.97
CA TRP A 835 -33.21 39.68 -79.97
C TRP A 835 -31.83 38.98 -79.98
N GLY A 836 -31.10 39.02 -81.10
CA GLY A 836 -29.83 38.31 -81.27
C GLY A 836 -28.53 39.12 -81.14
N GLY A 837 -27.53 38.58 -80.42
CA GLY A 837 -26.22 39.21 -80.18
C GLY A 837 -25.82 39.29 -78.69
N LYS A 838 -24.66 39.88 -78.36
CA LYS A 838 -24.21 40.11 -76.96
C LYS A 838 -24.73 41.46 -76.45
N TYR A 839 -25.46 41.45 -75.33
CA TYR A 839 -26.06 42.66 -74.75
C TYR A 839 -25.62 42.88 -73.31
N ARG A 840 -25.47 44.15 -72.92
CA ARG A 840 -25.14 44.59 -71.56
C ARG A 840 -26.07 45.70 -71.11
N LEU A 841 -26.50 45.69 -69.86
CA LEU A 841 -27.30 46.77 -69.26
C LEU A 841 -26.42 47.77 -68.52
N ILE A 842 -26.69 49.07 -68.67
CA ILE A 842 -25.97 50.15 -67.97
C ILE A 842 -27.00 51.18 -67.46
N GLN A 843 -26.75 51.71 -66.26
CA GLN A 843 -27.54 52.82 -65.70
C GLN A 843 -27.36 54.07 -66.56
N LYS A 844 -28.45 54.73 -66.95
CA LYS A 844 -28.36 56.00 -67.67
C LYS A 844 -27.86 57.08 -66.70
N PRO A 845 -26.83 57.86 -67.06
CA PRO A 845 -26.58 59.13 -66.41
C PRO A 845 -27.82 60.02 -66.63
N CYS A 846 -28.33 60.64 -65.56
CA CYS A 846 -29.37 61.68 -65.69
C CYS A 846 -28.85 62.86 -66.52
#